data_AF-A0A2T6CXG8-F1
#
_entry.id   AF-A0A2T6CXG8-F1
#
_cell.length_a   1.000
_cell.length_b   1.000
_cell.length_c   1.000
_cell.angle_alpha   90.00
_cell.angle_beta   90.00
_cell.angle_gamma   90.00
#
_symmetry.space_group_name_H-M   'P 1'
#
loop_
_entity.id
_entity.type
_entity.pdbx_description
1 polymer ?
#
loop_
_entity_poly.entity_id
_entity_poly.type
_entity_poly.pdbx_seq_one_letter_code
_entity_poly.pdbx_strand_id
1 'polypeptide(L)'
;MKKFAVAIPLFSICALFSLAASAPESDSSILTKNVVDVRETISPQGFVHPGISCNAETLNVMREKVLAGVSPWVDYFEGMRRTRFADLNCRPKLVRQITNDGGISNLAHDAHLAWVHTILYLVTGNEDYRKTPVEIIRWYGSRTDESFFPQAFPDSHIKIGKYVYTLCSAVDILRSTTPGNRQLAVTGDMVDALQKNCIYPIRKNCIERNGYFMNQHSYAIMGYLASTILGNETEDYKQAVEWTTVNATSPNQGRNGSIKQQIRMVTRDDKTGEAVEPRLQVVEMGRDQPHAGGNIDNLLMMAKTIEFQRTRLDPVNGTVTKAKDGVSPLHFLDDRLPRGAALFAKYNIGFGLEPWVSVFSETDPKQPDYKARYDQISYFGRGAIGGNGIPAGYHYYKAMGFDLESGPYQYIKAAYDSNAVGREILARSGKYLDQIHNYAFDFWIGLPASASDSSPNPEKARRALATELPPLQVVRDGVPVEGQQIEYQFMDLSSHAAAGDRYPGSPNDKPLQIVRDPDGTGFVRMVLDPGVSRSMVVSGRLAEGAGFRIRSDSLVRLRFYADEDFERQGCLQEISVPDTERRWNYVTTTFQRSGLIYIEATALAGRAVVDFDRIETDASLLRSPEFACQGDRISIPAFAGGHLEEVIASGHPSSDVSYRTDNLPTGAKFDAETGVLSWTPTMEQVGDHTLYVTARDGDTIRTLRVDIPVARDLQAALDSVARAYDPSQRYVSVTEQAFKSALTARNLRALKQAADGLELLTPRLPDGTLDYCKAWSSTEKGSARMADGDPLTFGGLWGFDKNITMDFGNRFKVKSEAFRIKARDGFPIRIAEAVVYGSNDRKHWTLLTENKAEATPELQTLVVREGERARAYRYLRFFMPAKPYAIFEIAELRIVGERIEDPSPDLYLAYISGYPDGTFRPNQKLTRGEAVSLLAGLVDDYTDKGAYDCSFIDVKRDAPYFDDVAYMSSKGLVAGDDAKRFHPDNPISRGELAAIMARMQGLKGKDMPALKDVGVNTAYADEIRRVVKEGWVKADESGAFRPDDPVTRAEFVVAANRMTGRTGSPHSGTPSFSDVPASHWACEEIMKAASTYPSPVAMGTTAPGH
;
A
#
# COMPACT_ATOMS: atom_id res chain seq x y z
N MET A 1 -0.17 34.74 -68.30
CA MET A 1 0.45 33.94 -69.38
C MET A 1 0.24 32.47 -69.06
N LYS A 2 -0.26 31.72 -70.04
CA LYS A 2 -0.60 30.29 -69.94
C LYS A 2 0.67 29.42 -69.82
N LYS A 3 0.58 28.29 -69.13
CA LYS A 3 0.96 26.96 -69.66
C LYS A 3 0.35 25.84 -68.79
N PHE A 4 -0.36 24.95 -69.48
CA PHE A 4 -0.97 23.70 -69.02
C PHE A 4 0.07 22.58 -68.86
N ALA A 5 -0.14 21.65 -67.92
CA ALA A 5 0.20 20.23 -68.01
C ALA A 5 -0.55 19.48 -66.88
N VAL A 6 -1.72 18.89 -67.17
CA VAL A 6 -1.95 17.44 -67.36
C VAL A 6 -1.65 16.60 -66.12
N ALA A 7 -2.73 16.17 -65.46
CA ALA A 7 -2.75 15.17 -64.40
C ALA A 7 -2.54 13.75 -64.98
N ILE A 8 -1.68 12.97 -64.34
CA ILE A 8 -1.56 11.52 -64.52
C ILE A 8 -1.84 10.88 -63.15
N PRO A 9 -2.70 9.86 -63.04
CA PRO A 9 -2.91 9.16 -61.77
C PRO A 9 -1.72 8.23 -61.52
N LEU A 10 -0.97 8.46 -60.43
CA LEU A 10 -0.02 7.46 -59.94
C LEU A 10 -0.83 6.33 -59.28
N PHE A 11 -1.05 5.25 -60.02
CA PHE A 11 -1.22 3.93 -59.43
C PHE A 11 0.10 3.57 -58.75
N SER A 12 0.15 3.64 -57.41
CA SER A 12 1.23 3.05 -56.64
C SER A 12 1.17 1.53 -56.80
N ILE A 13 1.98 1.03 -57.74
CA ILE A 13 2.34 -0.38 -57.83
C ILE A 13 3.04 -0.73 -56.52
N CYS A 14 2.41 -1.59 -55.72
CA CYS A 14 3.06 -2.28 -54.61
C CYS A 14 4.28 -3.03 -55.15
N ALA A 15 5.47 -2.43 -54.99
CA ALA A 15 6.71 -3.16 -55.09
C ALA A 15 6.76 -4.13 -53.91
N LEU A 16 6.38 -5.38 -54.18
CA LEU A 16 6.73 -6.55 -53.38
C LEU A 16 8.26 -6.59 -53.28
N PHE A 17 8.83 -5.91 -52.29
CA PHE A 17 10.14 -6.29 -51.80
C PHE A 17 9.97 -7.61 -51.08
N SER A 18 10.32 -8.69 -51.78
CA SER A 18 10.61 -9.98 -51.20
C SER A 18 11.84 -9.84 -50.30
N LEU A 19 11.65 -9.33 -49.09
CA LEU A 19 12.47 -9.70 -47.95
C LEU A 19 12.09 -11.14 -47.63
N ALA A 20 12.72 -12.08 -48.33
CA ALA A 20 12.91 -13.42 -47.81
C ALA A 20 13.84 -13.33 -46.59
N ALA A 21 13.31 -12.81 -45.48
CA ALA A 21 13.78 -13.21 -44.18
C ALA A 21 13.56 -14.72 -44.12
N SER A 22 14.61 -15.48 -43.92
CA SER A 22 14.55 -16.91 -43.69
C SER A 22 13.56 -17.17 -42.56
N ALA A 23 12.32 -17.52 -42.90
CA ALA A 23 11.40 -18.10 -41.95
C ALA A 23 12.10 -19.33 -41.35
N PRO A 24 12.06 -19.53 -40.03
CA PRO A 24 12.59 -20.74 -39.43
C PRO A 24 11.97 -21.97 -40.12
N GLU A 25 12.77 -23.02 -40.33
CA GLU A 25 12.33 -24.27 -40.97
C GLU A 25 10.97 -24.72 -40.38
N SER A 26 10.03 -25.08 -41.26
CA SER A 26 8.59 -25.18 -40.98
C SER A 26 8.19 -26.12 -39.84
N ASP A 27 9.07 -27.03 -39.43
CA ASP A 27 8.79 -28.01 -38.38
C ASP A 27 9.01 -27.47 -36.95
N SER A 28 9.50 -26.23 -36.82
CA SER A 28 9.82 -25.59 -35.53
C SER A 28 8.99 -24.34 -35.20
N SER A 29 8.01 -23.99 -36.04
CA SER A 29 7.23 -22.74 -35.92
C SER A 29 5.73 -22.97 -35.77
N ILE A 30 5.05 -22.07 -35.04
CA ILE A 30 3.58 -22.03 -34.92
C ILE A 30 2.87 -21.46 -36.16
N LEU A 31 3.61 -20.97 -37.16
CA LEU A 31 3.04 -20.40 -38.37
C LEU A 31 2.46 -21.49 -39.28
N THR A 32 1.27 -21.25 -39.80
CA THR A 32 0.67 -22.09 -40.83
C THR A 32 0.92 -21.48 -42.22
N LYS A 33 0.61 -22.23 -43.28
CA LYS A 33 0.61 -21.70 -44.66
C LYS A 33 -0.49 -20.68 -44.92
N ASN A 34 -1.46 -20.56 -44.00
CA ASN A 34 -2.57 -19.63 -44.15
C ASN A 34 -2.12 -18.22 -43.76
N VAL A 35 -2.22 -17.27 -44.69
CA VAL A 35 -1.98 -15.86 -44.42
C VAL A 35 -3.33 -15.18 -44.31
N VAL A 36 -3.72 -14.83 -43.08
CA VAL A 36 -4.98 -14.11 -42.84
C VAL A 36 -4.96 -12.75 -43.53
N ASP A 37 -5.95 -12.54 -44.40
CA ASP A 37 -6.27 -11.26 -45.04
C ASP A 37 -7.25 -10.47 -44.14
N VAL A 38 -6.88 -9.23 -43.81
CA VAL A 38 -7.70 -8.32 -43.00
C VAL A 38 -8.15 -7.16 -43.89
N ARG A 39 -9.46 -7.00 -44.05
CA ARG A 39 -10.04 -5.98 -44.92
C ARG A 39 -10.77 -4.92 -44.12
N GLU A 40 -10.37 -3.67 -44.33
CA GLU A 40 -11.16 -2.54 -43.84
C GLU A 40 -12.46 -2.45 -44.64
N THR A 41 -13.56 -2.26 -43.93
CA THR A 41 -14.88 -1.98 -44.50
C THR A 41 -15.45 -0.72 -43.87
N ILE A 42 -16.28 0.00 -44.64
CA ILE A 42 -17.02 1.16 -44.15
C ILE A 42 -18.50 0.81 -44.23
N SER A 43 -19.20 0.87 -43.10
CA SER A 43 -20.65 0.62 -43.07
C SER A 43 -21.42 1.74 -43.79
N PRO A 44 -22.68 1.52 -44.19
CA PRO A 44 -23.52 2.58 -44.77
C PRO A 44 -23.64 3.83 -43.90
N GLN A 45 -23.53 3.67 -42.57
CA GLN A 45 -23.56 4.74 -41.58
C GLN A 45 -22.20 5.45 -41.42
N GLY A 46 -21.15 4.95 -42.09
CA GLY A 46 -19.82 5.56 -42.12
C GLY A 46 -18.83 5.02 -41.08
N PHE A 47 -19.12 3.91 -40.39
CA PHE A 47 -18.21 3.34 -39.41
C PHE A 47 -17.14 2.48 -40.06
N VAL A 48 -15.91 2.60 -39.58
CA VAL A 48 -14.73 1.84 -40.03
C VAL A 48 -14.62 0.53 -39.25
N HIS A 49 -14.45 -0.59 -39.95
CA HIS A 49 -14.30 -1.92 -39.38
C HIS A 49 -13.10 -2.68 -39.99
N PRO A 50 -12.15 -3.20 -39.19
CA PRO A 50 -12.09 -3.03 -37.76
C PRO A 50 -11.73 -1.58 -37.41
N GLY A 51 -12.26 -1.07 -36.31
CA GLY A 51 -12.04 0.32 -35.89
C GLY A 51 -12.31 0.59 -34.41
N ILE A 52 -12.31 -0.44 -33.56
CA ILE A 52 -12.46 -0.31 -32.10
C ILE A 52 -11.08 -0.19 -31.43
N SER A 53 -10.33 -1.30 -31.33
CA SER A 53 -8.99 -1.34 -30.69
C SER A 53 -7.83 -1.17 -31.66
N CYS A 54 -8.10 -1.38 -32.95
CA CYS A 54 -7.15 -1.37 -34.06
C CYS A 54 -7.93 -1.17 -35.38
N ASN A 55 -7.19 -0.95 -36.46
CA ASN A 55 -7.71 -0.95 -37.83
C ASN A 55 -6.92 -1.94 -38.70
N ALA A 56 -7.34 -2.15 -39.95
CA ALA A 56 -6.70 -3.14 -40.83
C ALA A 56 -5.20 -2.85 -41.03
N GLU A 57 -4.81 -1.58 -41.14
CA GLU A 57 -3.41 -1.15 -41.28
C GLU A 57 -2.57 -1.56 -40.06
N THR A 58 -3.00 -1.18 -38.86
CA THR A 58 -2.26 -1.46 -37.63
C THR A 58 -2.19 -2.95 -37.29
N LEU A 59 -3.19 -3.74 -37.67
CA LEU A 59 -3.13 -5.20 -37.58
C LEU A 59 -2.09 -5.82 -38.51
N ASN A 60 -1.99 -5.31 -39.75
CA ASN A 60 -0.98 -5.74 -40.69
C ASN A 60 0.42 -5.35 -40.21
N VAL A 61 0.58 -4.13 -39.69
CA VAL A 61 1.82 -3.67 -39.05
C VAL A 61 2.17 -4.58 -37.87
N MET A 62 1.23 -4.84 -36.96
CA MET A 62 1.48 -5.72 -35.82
C MET A 62 2.00 -7.08 -36.26
N ARG A 63 1.33 -7.71 -37.24
CA ARG A 63 1.76 -9.01 -37.77
C ARG A 63 3.15 -8.94 -38.37
N GLU A 64 3.42 -7.96 -39.24
CA GLU A 64 4.73 -7.73 -39.85
C GLU A 64 5.82 -7.58 -38.78
N LYS A 65 5.58 -6.74 -37.77
CA LYS A 65 6.55 -6.45 -36.70
C LYS A 65 6.78 -7.63 -35.78
N VAL A 66 5.77 -8.45 -35.49
CA VAL A 66 5.95 -9.73 -34.78
C VAL A 66 6.82 -10.68 -35.60
N LEU A 67 6.53 -10.84 -36.89
CA LEU A 67 7.29 -11.73 -37.79
C LEU A 67 8.74 -11.27 -37.98
N ALA A 68 8.99 -9.96 -37.95
CA ALA A 68 10.31 -9.37 -38.05
C ALA A 68 11.04 -9.28 -36.68
N GLY A 69 10.39 -9.63 -35.58
CA GLY A 69 10.97 -9.58 -34.24
C GLY A 69 11.21 -8.15 -33.70
N VAL A 70 10.35 -7.21 -34.08
CA VAL A 70 10.45 -5.79 -33.72
C VAL A 70 9.67 -5.50 -32.42
N SER A 71 10.35 -4.87 -31.47
CA SER A 71 9.76 -4.36 -30.22
C SER A 71 8.94 -3.09 -30.46
N PRO A 72 7.82 -2.86 -29.75
CA PRO A 72 7.30 -3.70 -28.66
C PRO A 72 6.47 -4.90 -29.12
N TRP A 73 6.01 -4.95 -30.39
CA TRP A 73 5.05 -5.96 -30.86
C TRP A 73 5.46 -7.41 -30.56
N VAL A 74 6.71 -7.78 -30.86
CA VAL A 74 7.18 -9.15 -30.61
C VAL A 74 7.21 -9.51 -29.12
N ASP A 75 7.54 -8.55 -28.25
CA ASP A 75 7.70 -8.82 -26.81
C ASP A 75 6.33 -9.05 -26.15
N TYR A 76 5.32 -8.23 -26.53
CA TYR A 76 3.95 -8.41 -26.07
C TYR A 76 3.30 -9.67 -26.66
N PHE A 77 3.57 -10.00 -27.93
CA PHE A 77 3.10 -11.25 -28.52
C PHE A 77 3.73 -12.49 -27.84
N GLU A 78 5.04 -12.47 -27.55
CA GLU A 78 5.72 -13.51 -26.77
C GLU A 78 5.04 -13.69 -25.40
N GLY A 79 4.76 -12.59 -24.70
CA GLY A 79 4.07 -12.63 -23.41
C GLY A 79 2.65 -13.16 -23.48
N MET A 80 1.86 -12.74 -24.47
CA MET A 80 0.51 -13.27 -24.71
C MET A 80 0.53 -14.80 -24.79
N ARG A 81 1.48 -15.36 -25.54
CA ARG A 81 1.62 -16.81 -25.72
C ARG A 81 1.95 -17.58 -24.45
N ARG A 82 2.50 -16.93 -23.42
CA ARG A 82 2.77 -17.54 -22.12
C ARG A 82 1.54 -17.64 -21.23
N THR A 83 0.45 -16.97 -21.58
CA THR A 83 -0.76 -16.99 -20.77
C THR A 83 -1.58 -18.25 -21.05
N ARG A 84 -2.38 -18.67 -20.05
CA ARG A 84 -3.33 -19.78 -20.19
C ARG A 84 -4.33 -19.60 -21.34
N PHE A 85 -4.58 -18.36 -21.76
CA PHE A 85 -5.53 -18.04 -22.82
C PHE A 85 -4.99 -18.37 -24.21
N ALA A 86 -3.67 -18.51 -24.36
CA ALA A 86 -3.07 -18.90 -25.63
C ALA A 86 -3.18 -20.40 -25.93
N ASP A 87 -3.55 -21.22 -24.95
CA ASP A 87 -3.76 -22.66 -25.13
C ASP A 87 -5.08 -22.91 -25.87
N LEU A 88 -5.04 -23.71 -26.95
CA LEU A 88 -6.21 -24.20 -27.68
C LEU A 88 -7.13 -25.08 -26.81
N ASN A 89 -6.61 -25.63 -25.71
CA ASN A 89 -7.39 -26.40 -24.73
C ASN A 89 -8.07 -25.52 -23.68
N CYS A 90 -7.78 -24.22 -23.61
CA CYS A 90 -8.54 -23.31 -22.77
C CYS A 90 -9.99 -23.27 -23.24
N ARG A 91 -10.94 -23.54 -22.34
CA ARG A 91 -12.38 -23.62 -22.66
C ARG A 91 -13.10 -22.37 -22.17
N PRO A 92 -14.03 -21.82 -22.96
CA PRO A 92 -14.87 -20.71 -22.51
C PRO A 92 -15.74 -21.12 -21.34
N LYS A 93 -16.14 -20.15 -20.52
CA LYS A 93 -17.08 -20.30 -19.41
C LYS A 93 -18.53 -20.24 -19.85
N LEU A 94 -18.83 -19.54 -20.93
CA LEU A 94 -20.16 -19.43 -21.54
C LEU A 94 -21.21 -19.09 -20.48
N VAL A 95 -21.07 -17.89 -19.89
CA VAL A 95 -21.86 -17.50 -18.73
C VAL A 95 -23.37 -17.61 -19.00
N ARG A 96 -24.12 -18.08 -18.01
CA ARG A 96 -25.59 -18.22 -18.08
C ARG A 96 -26.35 -17.01 -17.54
N GLN A 97 -25.74 -16.27 -16.61
CA GLN A 97 -26.27 -15.02 -16.03
C GLN A 97 -25.10 -14.12 -15.62
N ILE A 98 -25.22 -12.81 -15.84
CA ILE A 98 -24.19 -11.84 -15.48
C ILE A 98 -24.52 -11.23 -14.11
N THR A 99 -23.91 -11.79 -13.07
CA THR A 99 -24.13 -11.46 -11.66
C THR A 99 -22.83 -11.08 -10.95
N ASN A 100 -22.93 -10.52 -9.73
CA ASN A 100 -21.78 -10.07 -8.94
C ASN A 100 -20.96 -11.23 -8.34
N ASP A 101 -21.55 -12.41 -8.19
CA ASP A 101 -20.99 -13.64 -7.58
C ASP A 101 -20.23 -14.53 -8.59
N GLY A 102 -19.53 -13.90 -9.54
CA GLY A 102 -18.63 -14.59 -10.49
C GLY A 102 -19.11 -14.61 -11.94
N GLY A 103 -20.35 -14.23 -12.22
CA GLY A 103 -20.86 -14.07 -13.59
C GLY A 103 -20.04 -13.07 -14.41
N ILE A 104 -19.71 -11.90 -13.82
CA ILE A 104 -18.80 -10.92 -14.43
C ILE A 104 -17.42 -11.53 -14.73
N SER A 105 -16.84 -12.26 -13.79
CA SER A 105 -15.51 -12.87 -13.95
C SER A 105 -15.49 -13.91 -15.08
N ASN A 106 -16.61 -14.62 -15.29
CA ASN A 106 -16.77 -15.54 -16.41
C ASN A 106 -16.90 -14.79 -17.75
N LEU A 107 -17.65 -13.68 -17.81
CA LEU A 107 -17.69 -12.83 -19.01
C LEU A 107 -16.30 -12.26 -19.34
N ALA A 108 -15.55 -11.83 -18.33
CA ALA A 108 -14.18 -11.36 -18.49
C ALA A 108 -13.30 -12.46 -19.10
N HIS A 109 -13.38 -13.68 -18.56
CA HIS A 109 -12.66 -14.84 -19.10
C HIS A 109 -12.98 -15.08 -20.58
N ASP A 110 -14.26 -15.08 -20.95
CA ASP A 110 -14.69 -15.32 -22.33
C ASP A 110 -14.22 -14.20 -23.27
N ALA A 111 -14.35 -12.94 -22.86
CA ALA A 111 -13.86 -11.81 -23.62
C ALA A 111 -12.34 -11.89 -23.87
N HIS A 112 -11.55 -12.25 -22.85
CA HIS A 112 -10.10 -12.42 -22.98
C HIS A 112 -9.75 -13.55 -23.92
N LEU A 113 -10.39 -14.71 -23.74
CA LEU A 113 -10.14 -15.89 -24.54
C LEU A 113 -10.47 -15.61 -26.02
N ALA A 114 -11.61 -14.98 -26.29
CA ALA A 114 -12.00 -14.56 -27.64
C ALA A 114 -10.96 -13.63 -28.27
N TRP A 115 -10.50 -12.62 -27.53
CA TRP A 115 -9.53 -11.64 -28.03
C TRP A 115 -8.15 -12.28 -28.27
N VAL A 116 -7.59 -13.03 -27.32
CA VAL A 116 -6.29 -13.70 -27.45
C VAL A 116 -6.28 -14.67 -28.62
N HIS A 117 -7.31 -15.51 -28.75
CA HIS A 117 -7.44 -16.44 -29.87
C HIS A 117 -7.59 -15.70 -31.21
N THR A 118 -8.28 -14.56 -31.24
CA THR A 118 -8.37 -13.71 -32.44
C THR A 118 -6.98 -13.22 -32.88
N ILE A 119 -6.15 -12.74 -31.95
CA ILE A 119 -4.78 -12.28 -32.26
C ILE A 119 -3.88 -13.45 -32.69
N LEU A 120 -3.99 -14.61 -32.03
CA LEU A 120 -3.25 -15.81 -32.42
C LEU A 120 -3.64 -16.28 -33.82
N TYR A 121 -4.92 -16.27 -34.17
CA TYR A 121 -5.38 -16.54 -35.53
C TYR A 121 -4.73 -15.59 -36.54
N LEU A 122 -4.75 -14.27 -36.26
CA LEU A 122 -4.19 -13.26 -37.17
C LEU A 122 -2.70 -13.47 -37.44
N VAL A 123 -1.91 -13.75 -36.40
CA VAL A 123 -0.46 -13.91 -36.53
C VAL A 123 -0.11 -15.27 -37.17
N THR A 124 -0.71 -16.36 -36.67
CA THR A 124 -0.32 -17.74 -37.02
C THR A 124 -1.02 -18.28 -38.27
N GLY A 125 -2.18 -17.75 -38.62
CA GLY A 125 -3.06 -18.33 -39.63
C GLY A 125 -3.76 -19.63 -39.20
N ASN A 126 -3.54 -20.12 -37.97
CA ASN A 126 -4.14 -21.35 -37.49
C ASN A 126 -5.64 -21.13 -37.22
N GLU A 127 -6.48 -21.76 -38.04
CA GLU A 127 -7.94 -21.66 -37.98
C GLU A 127 -8.54 -22.24 -36.68
N ASP A 128 -7.82 -23.10 -35.96
CA ASP A 128 -8.32 -23.67 -34.71
C ASP A 128 -8.59 -22.58 -33.67
N TYR A 129 -7.81 -21.50 -33.67
CA TYR A 129 -8.05 -20.35 -32.81
C TYR A 129 -9.34 -19.59 -33.17
N ARG A 130 -9.97 -19.80 -34.33
CA ARG A 130 -11.28 -19.17 -34.62
C ARG A 130 -12.45 -19.88 -33.95
N LYS A 131 -12.30 -21.16 -33.58
CA LYS A 131 -13.41 -22.00 -33.07
C LYS A 131 -14.02 -21.41 -31.82
N THR A 132 -13.20 -21.09 -30.83
CA THR A 132 -13.65 -20.58 -29.53
C THR A 132 -14.27 -19.17 -29.61
N PRO A 133 -13.68 -18.17 -30.28
CA PRO A 133 -14.34 -16.88 -30.47
C PRO A 133 -15.71 -17.00 -31.17
N VAL A 134 -15.82 -17.83 -32.21
CA VAL A 134 -17.09 -18.05 -32.92
C VAL A 134 -18.14 -18.72 -32.02
N GLU A 135 -17.72 -19.68 -31.20
CA GLU A 135 -18.58 -20.32 -30.18
C GLU A 135 -19.09 -19.29 -29.17
N ILE A 136 -18.21 -18.45 -28.63
CA ILE A 136 -18.56 -17.37 -27.70
C ILE A 136 -19.58 -16.42 -28.34
N ILE A 137 -19.32 -15.95 -29.56
CA ILE A 137 -20.24 -15.05 -30.29
C ILE A 137 -21.62 -15.68 -30.46
N ARG A 138 -21.69 -16.95 -30.87
CA ARG A 138 -22.96 -17.67 -31.03
C ARG A 138 -23.68 -17.90 -29.70
N TRP A 139 -22.93 -18.22 -28.65
CA TRP A 139 -23.50 -18.43 -27.32
C TRP A 139 -24.18 -17.16 -26.82
N TYR A 140 -23.45 -16.04 -26.79
CA TYR A 140 -23.99 -14.76 -26.35
C TYR A 140 -25.06 -14.21 -27.30
N GLY A 141 -24.90 -14.39 -28.62
CA GLY A 141 -25.89 -13.99 -29.61
C GLY A 141 -27.17 -14.83 -29.60
N SER A 142 -27.19 -16.00 -28.96
CA SER A 142 -28.40 -16.84 -28.85
C SER A 142 -29.21 -16.58 -27.58
N ARG A 143 -28.82 -15.63 -26.73
CA ARG A 143 -29.50 -15.37 -25.45
C ARG A 143 -30.81 -14.62 -25.66
N THR A 144 -31.93 -15.27 -25.36
CA THR A 144 -33.26 -14.62 -25.42
C THR A 144 -34.02 -14.69 -24.10
N ASP A 145 -33.45 -15.34 -23.09
CA ASP A 145 -34.02 -15.44 -21.75
C ASP A 145 -33.78 -14.15 -20.97
N GLU A 146 -34.85 -13.59 -20.38
CA GLU A 146 -34.79 -12.40 -19.53
C GLU A 146 -33.84 -12.57 -18.35
N SER A 147 -33.67 -13.80 -17.85
CA SER A 147 -32.77 -14.09 -16.73
C SER A 147 -31.29 -13.90 -17.05
N PHE A 148 -30.91 -13.84 -18.33
CA PHE A 148 -29.54 -13.56 -18.77
C PHE A 148 -29.15 -12.09 -18.58
N PHE A 149 -30.11 -11.16 -18.67
CA PHE A 149 -29.82 -9.73 -18.68
C PHE A 149 -29.29 -9.26 -17.31
N PRO A 150 -28.16 -8.55 -17.26
CA PRO A 150 -27.58 -8.11 -15.99
C PRO A 150 -28.51 -7.10 -15.32
N GLN A 151 -28.75 -7.28 -14.02
CA GLN A 151 -29.22 -6.20 -13.18
C GLN A 151 -28.04 -5.34 -12.75
N ALA A 152 -28.25 -4.03 -12.65
CA ALA A 152 -27.23 -3.14 -12.11
C ALA A 152 -26.99 -3.47 -10.63
N PHE A 153 -25.74 -3.58 -10.24
CA PHE A 153 -25.31 -3.72 -8.85
C PHE A 153 -24.06 -2.86 -8.63
N PRO A 154 -23.64 -2.64 -7.36
CA PRO A 154 -22.47 -1.81 -7.09
C PRO A 154 -21.26 -2.24 -7.93
N ASP A 155 -20.64 -1.26 -8.61
CA ASP A 155 -19.44 -1.40 -9.42
C ASP A 155 -19.56 -2.24 -10.71
N SER A 156 -20.76 -2.69 -11.10
CA SER A 156 -20.94 -3.46 -12.36
C SER A 156 -20.51 -2.66 -13.60
N HIS A 157 -20.73 -1.34 -13.60
CA HIS A 157 -20.38 -0.41 -14.66
C HIS A 157 -18.87 -0.33 -14.93
N ILE A 158 -18.06 -0.47 -13.88
CA ILE A 158 -16.59 -0.42 -13.95
C ILE A 158 -16.07 -1.70 -14.59
N LYS A 159 -16.49 -2.85 -14.06
CA LYS A 159 -15.95 -4.15 -14.46
C LYS A 159 -16.39 -4.50 -15.88
N ILE A 160 -17.69 -4.38 -16.17
CA ILE A 160 -18.26 -4.89 -17.43
C ILE A 160 -17.87 -4.05 -18.65
N GLY A 161 -17.75 -2.72 -18.51
CA GLY A 161 -17.46 -1.83 -19.64
C GLY A 161 -16.20 -2.23 -20.41
N LYS A 162 -15.14 -2.63 -19.70
CA LYS A 162 -13.87 -3.08 -20.30
C LYS A 162 -13.98 -4.42 -21.03
N TYR A 163 -14.79 -5.36 -20.54
CA TYR A 163 -14.99 -6.64 -21.23
C TYR A 163 -15.88 -6.51 -22.44
N VAL A 164 -16.87 -5.61 -22.40
CA VAL A 164 -17.66 -5.25 -23.60
C VAL A 164 -16.74 -4.70 -24.67
N TYR A 165 -15.86 -3.75 -24.33
CA TYR A 165 -14.84 -3.24 -25.25
C TYR A 165 -13.96 -4.36 -25.84
N THR A 166 -13.50 -5.28 -24.99
CA THR A 166 -12.61 -6.39 -25.38
C THR A 166 -13.29 -7.38 -26.32
N LEU A 167 -14.52 -7.79 -25.97
CA LEU A 167 -15.32 -8.72 -26.78
C LEU A 167 -15.72 -8.06 -28.11
N CYS A 168 -16.19 -6.82 -28.09
CA CYS A 168 -16.53 -6.07 -29.31
C CYS A 168 -15.32 -5.94 -30.23
N SER A 169 -14.13 -5.68 -29.68
CA SER A 169 -12.88 -5.64 -30.44
C SER A 169 -12.59 -6.97 -31.14
N ALA A 170 -12.69 -8.10 -30.43
CA ALA A 170 -12.46 -9.41 -31.03
C ALA A 170 -13.44 -9.69 -32.18
N VAL A 171 -14.73 -9.39 -31.98
CA VAL A 171 -15.78 -9.56 -32.99
C VAL A 171 -15.52 -8.67 -34.22
N ASP A 172 -15.18 -7.40 -33.99
CA ASP A 172 -14.92 -6.41 -35.04
C ASP A 172 -13.73 -6.79 -35.93
N ILE A 173 -12.67 -7.35 -35.33
CA ILE A 173 -11.54 -7.92 -36.05
C ILE A 173 -11.97 -9.15 -36.85
N LEU A 174 -12.65 -10.12 -36.23
CA LEU A 174 -13.00 -11.38 -36.88
C LEU A 174 -13.96 -11.22 -38.06
N ARG A 175 -14.92 -10.28 -37.99
CA ARG A 175 -15.81 -9.97 -39.13
C ARG A 175 -15.08 -9.38 -40.32
N SER A 176 -13.92 -8.78 -40.06
CA SER A 176 -13.06 -8.13 -41.06
C SER A 176 -12.03 -9.08 -41.67
N THR A 177 -12.15 -10.38 -41.41
CA THR A 177 -11.27 -11.44 -41.93
C THR A 177 -12.07 -12.51 -42.66
N THR A 178 -11.45 -13.17 -43.63
CA THR A 178 -12.07 -14.31 -44.33
C THR A 178 -11.41 -15.62 -43.89
N PRO A 179 -12.13 -16.54 -43.23
CA PRO A 179 -11.59 -17.87 -42.92
C PRO A 179 -11.63 -18.80 -44.13
N GLY A 180 -10.72 -19.77 -44.15
CA GLY A 180 -10.76 -20.93 -45.04
C GLY A 180 -11.98 -21.80 -44.78
N ASN A 181 -12.29 -22.10 -43.51
CA ASN A 181 -13.54 -22.74 -43.13
C ASN A 181 -14.68 -21.72 -42.98
N ARG A 182 -15.60 -21.69 -43.95
CA ARG A 182 -16.76 -20.79 -43.95
C ARG A 182 -17.67 -20.95 -42.72
N GLN A 183 -17.68 -22.09 -42.04
CA GLN A 183 -18.44 -22.26 -40.79
C GLN A 183 -17.87 -21.45 -39.62
N LEU A 184 -16.63 -20.96 -39.73
CA LEU A 184 -15.96 -20.12 -38.75
C LEU A 184 -16.01 -18.62 -39.14
N ALA A 185 -16.82 -18.26 -40.14
CA ALA A 185 -17.05 -16.87 -40.50
C ALA A 185 -17.91 -16.18 -39.43
N VAL A 186 -17.55 -14.94 -39.08
CA VAL A 186 -18.40 -14.07 -38.25
C VAL A 186 -19.24 -13.24 -39.23
N THR A 187 -20.54 -13.55 -39.30
CA THR A 187 -21.47 -12.92 -40.25
C THR A 187 -22.16 -11.70 -39.65
N GLY A 188 -22.79 -10.87 -40.50
CA GLY A 188 -23.63 -9.75 -40.05
C GLY A 188 -24.71 -10.21 -39.05
N ASP A 189 -25.46 -11.26 -39.38
CA ASP A 189 -26.50 -11.82 -38.50
C ASP A 189 -25.97 -12.23 -37.13
N MET A 190 -24.74 -12.77 -37.05
CA MET A 190 -24.12 -13.12 -35.77
C MET A 190 -23.79 -11.89 -34.95
N VAL A 191 -23.31 -10.82 -35.59
CA VAL A 191 -23.01 -9.54 -34.92
C VAL A 191 -24.30 -8.88 -34.45
N ASP A 192 -25.34 -8.84 -35.29
CA ASP A 192 -26.65 -8.28 -34.95
C ASP A 192 -27.31 -9.05 -33.79
N ALA A 193 -27.22 -10.38 -33.81
CA ALA A 193 -27.70 -11.23 -32.73
C ALA A 193 -26.92 -10.95 -31.42
N LEU A 194 -25.59 -10.90 -31.46
CA LEU A 194 -24.76 -10.57 -30.29
C LEU A 194 -25.10 -9.19 -29.72
N GLN A 195 -25.26 -8.19 -30.60
CA GLN A 195 -25.65 -6.84 -30.21
C GLN A 195 -26.98 -6.82 -29.49
N LYS A 196 -28.02 -7.35 -30.13
CA LYS A 196 -29.39 -7.37 -29.61
C LYS A 196 -29.50 -8.12 -28.29
N ASN A 197 -28.87 -9.28 -28.19
CA ASN A 197 -29.14 -10.25 -27.14
C ASN A 197 -28.18 -10.18 -25.94
N CYS A 198 -27.04 -9.49 -26.07
CA CYS A 198 -26.05 -9.39 -25.01
C CYS A 198 -25.56 -7.96 -24.79
N ILE A 199 -25.00 -7.33 -25.82
CA ILE A 199 -24.30 -6.04 -25.67
C ILE A 199 -25.26 -4.90 -25.35
N TYR A 200 -26.37 -4.76 -26.09
CA TYR A 200 -27.35 -3.70 -25.85
C TYR A 200 -28.02 -3.78 -24.46
N PRO A 201 -28.45 -4.96 -23.96
CA PRO A 201 -28.94 -5.11 -22.59
C PRO A 201 -27.91 -4.75 -21.52
N ILE A 202 -26.66 -5.21 -21.66
CA ILE A 202 -25.56 -4.80 -20.77
C ILE A 202 -25.41 -3.28 -20.81
N ARG A 203 -25.42 -2.71 -22.02
CA ARG A 203 -25.26 -1.28 -22.24
C ARG A 203 -26.31 -0.49 -21.46
N LYS A 204 -27.59 -0.79 -21.70
CA LYS A 204 -28.72 -0.07 -21.09
C LYS A 204 -28.78 -0.22 -19.57
N ASN A 205 -28.48 -1.40 -19.04
CA ASN A 205 -28.64 -1.66 -17.61
C ASN A 205 -27.42 -1.20 -16.79
N CYS A 206 -26.21 -1.25 -17.37
CA CYS A 206 -24.98 -1.14 -16.57
C CYS A 206 -24.02 -0.03 -16.99
N ILE A 207 -23.98 0.47 -18.24
CA ILE A 207 -22.86 1.36 -18.66
C ILE A 207 -23.30 2.66 -19.36
N GLU A 208 -24.48 2.75 -19.95
CA GLU A 208 -24.97 3.95 -20.65
C GLU A 208 -25.53 4.99 -19.67
N ARG A 209 -24.65 5.57 -18.85
CA ARG A 209 -24.98 6.64 -17.90
C ARG A 209 -23.82 7.60 -17.75
N ASN A 210 -24.12 8.90 -17.78
CA ASN A 210 -23.14 9.98 -17.80
C ASN A 210 -22.80 10.63 -16.45
N GLY A 211 -23.22 9.98 -15.35
CA GLY A 211 -23.13 10.48 -13.98
C GLY A 211 -22.36 9.58 -13.01
N TYR A 212 -21.59 8.62 -13.53
CA TYR A 212 -20.69 7.81 -12.71
C TYR A 212 -19.51 8.65 -12.19
N PHE A 213 -18.89 8.19 -11.10
CA PHE A 213 -17.83 8.92 -10.41
C PHE A 213 -16.48 8.80 -11.12
N MET A 214 -15.97 9.90 -11.68
CA MET A 214 -14.61 10.05 -12.23
C MET A 214 -14.16 8.88 -13.11
N ASN A 215 -13.09 8.16 -12.77
CA ASN A 215 -12.61 7.05 -13.58
C ASN A 215 -13.66 5.97 -13.82
N GLN A 216 -14.63 5.77 -12.91
CA GLN A 216 -15.73 4.84 -13.10
C GLN A 216 -16.59 5.19 -14.33
N HIS A 217 -16.69 6.47 -14.67
CA HIS A 217 -17.33 6.94 -15.89
C HIS A 217 -16.52 6.55 -17.12
N SER A 218 -15.19 6.70 -17.10
CA SER A 218 -14.33 6.34 -18.23
C SER A 218 -14.41 4.83 -18.57
N TYR A 219 -14.50 3.96 -17.56
CA TYR A 219 -14.70 2.51 -17.76
C TYR A 219 -16.02 2.19 -18.45
N ALA A 220 -17.09 2.84 -18.03
CA ALA A 220 -18.42 2.64 -18.59
C ALA A 220 -18.51 3.15 -20.03
N ILE A 221 -18.02 4.38 -20.30
CA ILE A 221 -18.05 4.96 -21.65
C ILE A 221 -17.22 4.15 -22.63
N MET A 222 -16.09 3.57 -22.24
CA MET A 222 -15.27 2.77 -23.15
C MET A 222 -16.07 1.59 -23.74
N GLY A 223 -16.85 0.90 -22.91
CA GLY A 223 -17.75 -0.16 -23.35
C GLY A 223 -18.90 0.38 -24.21
N TYR A 224 -19.46 1.54 -23.83
CA TYR A 224 -20.50 2.21 -24.59
C TYR A 224 -20.00 2.58 -26.01
N LEU A 225 -18.86 3.25 -26.12
CA LEU A 225 -18.24 3.65 -27.38
C LEU A 225 -18.01 2.44 -28.29
N ALA A 226 -17.40 1.36 -27.78
CA ALA A 226 -17.17 0.14 -28.55
C ALA A 226 -18.48 -0.51 -29.03
N SER A 227 -19.52 -0.53 -28.19
CA SER A 227 -20.82 -1.10 -28.56
C SER A 227 -21.48 -0.33 -29.72
N THR A 228 -21.41 1.01 -29.72
CA THR A 228 -22.02 1.83 -30.78
C THR A 228 -21.32 1.65 -32.13
N ILE A 229 -19.99 1.49 -32.12
CA ILE A 229 -19.21 1.21 -33.33
C ILE A 229 -19.56 -0.19 -33.86
N LEU A 230 -19.59 -1.21 -33.00
CA LEU A 230 -19.91 -2.57 -33.45
C LEU A 230 -21.32 -2.64 -34.07
N GLY A 231 -22.29 -1.92 -33.50
CA GLY A 231 -23.69 -1.87 -33.92
C GLY A 231 -24.03 -0.83 -35.00
N ASN A 232 -23.07 -0.01 -35.44
CA ASN A 232 -23.28 1.08 -36.41
C ASN A 232 -24.29 2.16 -35.97
N GLU A 233 -24.29 2.53 -34.68
CA GLU A 233 -25.29 3.41 -34.06
C GLU A 233 -24.83 4.87 -34.05
N THR A 234 -25.22 5.66 -35.07
CA THR A 234 -24.67 7.01 -35.30
C THR A 234 -24.90 8.01 -34.17
N GLU A 235 -26.13 8.13 -33.65
CA GLU A 235 -26.44 9.16 -32.64
C GLU A 235 -25.86 8.81 -31.28
N ASP A 236 -25.89 7.54 -30.91
CA ASP A 236 -25.28 7.03 -29.69
C ASP A 236 -23.76 7.15 -29.73
N TYR A 237 -23.13 6.92 -30.89
CA TYR A 237 -21.71 7.15 -31.08
C TYR A 237 -21.33 8.62 -30.87
N LYS A 238 -22.08 9.56 -31.46
CA LYS A 238 -21.85 11.01 -31.26
C LYS A 238 -21.97 11.38 -29.78
N GLN A 239 -22.93 10.80 -29.07
CA GLN A 239 -23.09 10.99 -27.63
C GLN A 239 -21.93 10.40 -26.83
N ALA A 240 -21.50 9.18 -27.12
CA ALA A 240 -20.35 8.56 -26.46
C ALA A 240 -19.05 9.36 -26.68
N VAL A 241 -18.86 9.94 -27.87
CA VAL A 241 -17.77 10.87 -28.17
C VAL A 241 -17.87 12.14 -27.32
N GLU A 242 -19.04 12.79 -27.28
CA GLU A 242 -19.24 13.99 -26.46
C GLU A 242 -19.04 13.70 -24.96
N TRP A 243 -19.50 12.54 -24.47
CA TRP A 243 -19.30 12.12 -23.09
C TRP A 243 -17.84 11.79 -22.75
N THR A 244 -17.06 11.34 -23.74
CA THR A 244 -15.61 11.14 -23.61
C THR A 244 -14.88 12.47 -23.48
N THR A 245 -15.29 13.49 -24.24
CA THR A 245 -14.53 14.74 -24.40
C THR A 245 -14.95 15.80 -23.37
N VAL A 246 -16.25 16.07 -23.23
CA VAL A 246 -16.80 17.15 -22.39
C VAL A 246 -17.83 16.63 -21.40
N ASN A 247 -18.81 15.85 -21.83
CA ASN A 247 -19.96 15.41 -21.06
C ASN A 247 -20.70 16.60 -20.40
N ALA A 248 -21.12 17.55 -21.23
CA ALA A 248 -21.74 18.80 -20.78
C ALA A 248 -23.03 18.57 -19.98
N THR A 249 -23.72 17.46 -20.25
CA THR A 249 -25.00 17.09 -19.64
C THR A 249 -24.84 16.22 -18.38
N SER A 250 -23.63 16.02 -17.88
CA SER A 250 -23.42 15.26 -16.64
C SER A 250 -24.26 15.85 -15.50
N PRO A 251 -24.99 15.02 -14.72
CA PRO A 251 -25.75 15.51 -13.59
C PRO A 251 -24.87 16.09 -12.47
N ASN A 252 -23.56 15.83 -12.48
CA ASN A 252 -22.61 16.36 -11.52
C ASN A 252 -21.25 16.57 -12.20
N GLN A 253 -20.89 17.83 -12.48
CA GLN A 253 -19.66 18.17 -13.19
C GLN A 253 -18.39 17.89 -12.36
N GLY A 254 -18.46 17.90 -11.03
CA GLY A 254 -17.35 17.48 -10.16
C GLY A 254 -16.98 16.00 -10.33
N ARG A 255 -17.99 15.14 -10.56
CA ARG A 255 -17.82 13.70 -10.78
C ARG A 255 -17.49 13.32 -12.23
N ASN A 256 -17.49 14.27 -13.15
CA ASN A 256 -17.47 13.96 -14.57
C ASN A 256 -16.11 13.38 -15.03
N GLY A 257 -16.12 12.18 -15.60
CA GLY A 257 -14.93 11.46 -16.09
C GLY A 257 -14.44 11.82 -17.50
N SER A 258 -14.89 12.91 -18.11
CA SER A 258 -14.48 13.33 -19.47
C SER A 258 -13.08 13.95 -19.50
N ILE A 259 -12.46 14.05 -20.69
CA ILE A 259 -11.14 14.69 -20.89
C ILE A 259 -11.10 16.09 -20.26
N LYS A 260 -12.11 16.93 -20.55
CA LYS A 260 -12.17 18.31 -20.05
C LYS A 260 -12.21 18.40 -18.52
N GLN A 261 -12.91 17.46 -17.87
CA GLN A 261 -13.17 17.52 -16.43
C GLN A 261 -12.15 16.76 -15.59
N GLN A 262 -11.59 15.67 -16.11
CA GLN A 262 -10.52 14.93 -15.44
C GLN A 262 -9.17 15.61 -15.58
N ILE A 263 -8.92 16.27 -16.70
CA ILE A 263 -7.72 17.07 -16.91
C ILE A 263 -8.18 18.52 -16.96
N ARG A 264 -8.40 19.09 -15.79
CA ARG A 264 -9.11 20.36 -15.61
C ARG A 264 -8.13 21.51 -15.79
N MET A 265 -8.57 22.54 -16.53
CA MET A 265 -7.92 23.84 -16.49
C MET A 265 -8.48 24.59 -15.28
N VAL A 266 -7.66 24.75 -14.24
CA VAL A 266 -7.99 25.41 -12.99
C VAL A 266 -7.62 26.89 -13.11
N THR A 267 -8.60 27.75 -12.87
CA THR A 267 -8.46 29.23 -12.94
C THR A 267 -9.00 29.92 -11.69
N ARG A 268 -9.54 29.14 -10.75
CA ARG A 268 -10.06 29.58 -9.46
C ARG A 268 -9.80 28.48 -8.45
N ASP A 269 -9.51 28.87 -7.22
CA ASP A 269 -9.47 27.98 -6.06
C ASP A 269 -10.90 27.68 -5.61
N ASP A 270 -11.32 26.41 -5.64
CA ASP A 270 -12.69 26.01 -5.29
C ASP A 270 -12.99 26.11 -3.78
N LYS A 271 -11.95 26.22 -2.93
CA LYS A 271 -12.08 26.42 -1.48
C LYS A 271 -12.26 27.90 -1.15
N THR A 272 -11.39 28.77 -1.64
CA THR A 272 -11.44 30.22 -1.31
C THR A 272 -12.33 31.01 -2.25
N GLY A 273 -12.57 30.49 -3.45
CA GLY A 273 -13.24 31.22 -4.53
C GLY A 273 -12.34 32.25 -5.21
N GLU A 274 -11.06 32.37 -4.89
CA GLU A 274 -10.15 33.35 -5.49
C GLU A 274 -9.64 32.91 -6.86
N ALA A 275 -9.39 33.86 -7.77
CA ALA A 275 -8.80 33.56 -9.06
C ALA A 275 -7.33 33.13 -8.88
N VAL A 276 -6.88 32.17 -9.69
CA VAL A 276 -5.48 31.70 -9.70
C VAL A 276 -4.92 31.71 -11.12
N GLU A 277 -3.59 31.76 -11.23
CA GLU A 277 -2.92 31.59 -12.52
C GLU A 277 -3.33 30.25 -13.17
N PRO A 278 -3.80 30.27 -14.44
CA PRO A 278 -4.31 29.10 -15.13
C PRO A 278 -3.33 27.93 -15.12
N ARG A 279 -3.76 26.78 -14.63
CA ARG A 279 -2.95 25.56 -14.55
C ARG A 279 -3.75 24.30 -14.82
N LEU A 280 -3.09 23.27 -15.35
CA LEU A 280 -3.72 21.97 -15.53
C LEU A 280 -3.57 21.11 -14.27
N GLN A 281 -4.65 20.45 -13.87
CA GLN A 281 -4.65 19.43 -12.83
C GLN A 281 -5.37 18.17 -13.32
N VAL A 282 -4.74 17.01 -13.14
CA VAL A 282 -5.44 15.73 -13.30
C VAL A 282 -6.19 15.47 -12.00
N VAL A 283 -7.49 15.75 -11.97
CA VAL A 283 -8.30 15.93 -10.75
C VAL A 283 -8.21 14.74 -9.79
N GLU A 284 -8.29 13.51 -10.30
CA GLU A 284 -8.26 12.32 -9.45
C GLU A 284 -6.87 12.03 -8.84
N MET A 285 -5.79 12.74 -9.25
CA MET A 285 -4.51 12.72 -8.52
C MET A 285 -4.65 13.29 -7.11
N GLY A 286 -5.69 14.08 -6.82
CA GLY A 286 -6.03 14.50 -5.45
C GLY A 286 -6.58 13.37 -4.57
N ARG A 287 -7.00 12.26 -5.19
CA ARG A 287 -7.47 11.04 -4.49
C ARG A 287 -6.35 10.04 -4.29
N ASP A 288 -5.81 9.53 -5.41
CA ASP A 288 -4.71 8.58 -5.48
C ASP A 288 -4.24 8.39 -6.94
N GLN A 289 -2.99 7.98 -7.10
CA GLN A 289 -2.36 7.85 -8.42
C GLN A 289 -2.88 6.67 -9.27
N PRO A 290 -3.22 5.49 -8.72
CA PRO A 290 -3.81 4.41 -9.50
C PRO A 290 -5.11 4.79 -10.21
N HIS A 291 -6.02 5.54 -9.56
CA HIS A 291 -7.25 5.98 -10.20
C HIS A 291 -7.00 7.07 -11.26
N ALA A 292 -6.09 8.00 -10.98
CA ALA A 292 -5.65 8.99 -11.96
C ALA A 292 -5.03 8.35 -13.20
N GLY A 293 -4.17 7.35 -13.04
CA GLY A 293 -3.61 6.56 -14.14
C GLY A 293 -4.69 5.86 -14.95
N GLY A 294 -5.69 5.27 -14.28
CA GLY A 294 -6.85 4.69 -14.94
C GLY A 294 -7.64 5.68 -15.82
N ASN A 295 -7.76 6.95 -15.41
CA ASN A 295 -8.34 7.98 -16.28
C ASN A 295 -7.49 8.21 -17.54
N ILE A 296 -6.19 8.45 -17.37
CA ILE A 296 -5.28 8.72 -18.49
C ILE A 296 -5.31 7.58 -19.51
N ASP A 297 -5.22 6.35 -19.03
CA ASP A 297 -5.24 5.14 -19.86
C ASP A 297 -6.55 4.96 -20.61
N ASN A 298 -7.68 5.03 -19.91
CA ASN A 298 -8.97 4.80 -20.53
C ASN A 298 -9.31 5.90 -21.53
N LEU A 299 -8.98 7.16 -21.23
CA LEU A 299 -9.18 8.28 -22.13
C LEU A 299 -8.27 8.18 -23.36
N LEU A 300 -7.03 7.71 -23.23
CA LEU A 300 -6.14 7.43 -24.35
C LEU A 300 -6.70 6.33 -25.26
N MET A 301 -7.22 5.25 -24.68
CA MET A 301 -7.85 4.18 -25.46
C MET A 301 -9.06 4.69 -26.25
N MET A 302 -9.95 5.46 -25.61
CA MET A 302 -11.12 6.03 -26.30
C MET A 302 -10.71 7.05 -27.36
N ALA A 303 -9.72 7.91 -27.10
CA ALA A 303 -9.17 8.85 -28.08
C ALA A 303 -8.64 8.11 -29.33
N LYS A 304 -7.90 7.01 -29.12
CA LYS A 304 -7.42 6.12 -30.18
C LYS A 304 -8.57 5.45 -30.95
N THR A 305 -9.60 4.95 -30.26
CA THR A 305 -10.81 4.40 -30.90
C THR A 305 -11.52 5.44 -31.77
N ILE A 306 -11.63 6.68 -31.31
CA ILE A 306 -12.24 7.78 -32.09
C ILE A 306 -11.39 8.13 -33.32
N GLU A 307 -10.06 8.08 -33.21
CA GLU A 307 -9.15 8.26 -34.36
C GLU A 307 -9.29 7.18 -35.42
N PHE A 308 -9.46 5.91 -35.03
CA PHE A 308 -9.68 4.84 -36.01
C PHE A 308 -10.99 4.99 -36.80
N GLN A 309 -11.99 5.65 -36.20
CA GLN A 309 -13.21 6.05 -36.92
C GLN A 309 -13.01 7.28 -37.81
N ARG A 310 -11.81 7.87 -37.84
CA ARG A 310 -11.46 9.09 -38.59
C ARG A 310 -12.34 10.29 -38.19
N THR A 311 -12.79 10.28 -36.94
CA THR A 311 -13.66 11.32 -36.39
C THR A 311 -12.86 12.57 -36.05
N ARG A 312 -13.44 13.73 -36.35
CA ARG A 312 -12.92 15.04 -35.94
C ARG A 312 -13.84 15.67 -34.92
N LEU A 313 -13.25 16.40 -33.98
CA LEU A 313 -13.94 17.02 -32.88
C LEU A 313 -13.98 18.54 -33.05
N ASP A 314 -15.08 19.16 -32.65
CA ASP A 314 -15.09 20.58 -32.35
C ASP A 314 -14.02 20.85 -31.25
N PRO A 315 -13.09 21.80 -31.47
CA PRO A 315 -11.93 21.98 -30.58
C PRO A 315 -12.30 22.46 -29.16
N VAL A 316 -13.53 22.92 -28.94
CA VAL A 316 -14.01 23.47 -27.66
C VAL A 316 -15.10 22.59 -27.04
N ASN A 317 -16.10 22.20 -27.84
CA ASN A 317 -17.28 21.47 -27.41
C ASN A 317 -17.08 19.95 -27.44
N GLY A 318 -16.06 19.45 -28.14
CA GLY A 318 -15.74 18.03 -28.17
C GLY A 318 -16.78 17.15 -28.85
N THR A 319 -17.73 17.75 -29.58
CA THR A 319 -18.73 17.07 -30.39
C THR A 319 -18.15 16.68 -31.76
N VAL A 320 -18.72 15.64 -32.39
CA VAL A 320 -18.33 15.23 -33.74
C VAL A 320 -18.60 16.36 -34.74
N THR A 321 -17.61 16.72 -35.56
CA THR A 321 -17.71 17.79 -36.55
C THR A 321 -17.11 17.42 -37.90
N LYS A 322 -17.55 18.12 -38.95
CA LYS A 322 -16.94 18.12 -40.29
C LYS A 322 -16.32 19.48 -40.63
N ALA A 323 -16.29 20.41 -39.68
CA ALA A 323 -15.70 21.73 -39.87
C ALA A 323 -14.20 21.61 -40.15
N LYS A 324 -13.65 22.58 -40.90
CA LYS A 324 -12.26 22.57 -41.37
C LYS A 324 -11.25 22.66 -40.22
N ASP A 325 -11.64 23.31 -39.14
CA ASP A 325 -10.91 23.48 -37.89
C ASP A 325 -11.15 22.33 -36.90
N GLY A 326 -11.84 21.27 -37.29
CA GLY A 326 -12.02 20.07 -36.47
C GLY A 326 -10.68 19.40 -36.16
N VAL A 327 -10.49 19.01 -34.90
CA VAL A 327 -9.24 18.46 -34.38
C VAL A 327 -9.32 16.96 -34.09
N SER A 328 -8.14 16.34 -33.98
CA SER A 328 -7.97 15.02 -33.36
C SER A 328 -8.44 15.03 -31.89
N PRO A 329 -8.94 13.91 -31.34
CA PRO A 329 -9.08 13.71 -29.91
C PRO A 329 -7.82 14.00 -29.08
N LEU A 330 -6.62 13.78 -29.64
CA LEU A 330 -5.36 14.09 -28.95
C LEU A 330 -5.05 15.59 -28.91
N HIS A 331 -5.53 16.35 -29.89
CA HIS A 331 -5.36 17.80 -29.99
C HIS A 331 -6.54 18.60 -29.41
N PHE A 332 -7.54 17.90 -28.86
CA PHE A 332 -8.69 18.54 -28.23
C PHE A 332 -8.30 19.38 -27.02
N LEU A 333 -8.88 20.59 -26.90
CA LEU A 333 -8.60 21.56 -25.83
C LEU A 333 -7.09 21.84 -25.61
N ASP A 334 -6.37 22.02 -26.72
CA ASP A 334 -4.93 22.34 -26.71
C ASP A 334 -4.10 21.23 -26.04
N ASP A 335 -4.12 20.05 -26.70
CA ASP A 335 -3.42 18.83 -26.30
C ASP A 335 -3.74 18.38 -24.87
N ARG A 336 -5.00 18.50 -24.47
CA ARG A 336 -5.39 18.34 -23.07
C ARG A 336 -5.00 16.98 -22.51
N LEU A 337 -5.28 15.91 -23.25
CA LEU A 337 -4.99 14.55 -22.83
C LEU A 337 -3.47 14.28 -22.74
N PRO A 338 -2.67 14.53 -23.80
CA PRO A 338 -1.21 14.42 -23.73
C PRO A 338 -0.57 15.25 -22.60
N ARG A 339 -1.03 16.49 -22.37
CA ARG A 339 -0.49 17.34 -21.29
C ARG A 339 -0.83 16.80 -19.90
N GLY A 340 -2.04 16.27 -19.70
CA GLY A 340 -2.41 15.59 -18.46
C GLY A 340 -1.59 14.32 -18.23
N ALA A 341 -1.36 13.53 -19.28
CA ALA A 341 -0.51 12.33 -19.21
C ALA A 341 0.94 12.68 -18.83
N ALA A 342 1.47 13.79 -19.36
CA ALA A 342 2.80 14.27 -19.00
C ALA A 342 2.91 14.75 -17.55
N LEU A 343 1.90 15.47 -17.04
CA LEU A 343 1.84 15.87 -15.63
C LEU A 343 1.77 14.66 -14.69
N PHE A 344 0.93 13.67 -15.04
CA PHE A 344 0.84 12.42 -14.32
C PHE A 344 2.19 11.68 -14.30
N ALA A 345 2.86 11.57 -15.45
CA ALA A 345 4.16 10.94 -15.58
C ALA A 345 5.22 11.66 -14.74
N LYS A 346 5.31 13.00 -14.85
CA LYS A 346 6.23 13.85 -14.08
C LYS A 346 6.12 13.62 -12.57
N TYR A 347 4.90 13.62 -12.03
CA TYR A 347 4.70 13.40 -10.60
C TYR A 347 5.04 11.97 -10.18
N ASN A 348 4.70 10.97 -11.00
CA ASN A 348 4.88 9.56 -10.64
C ASN A 348 6.31 9.03 -10.86
N ILE A 349 7.19 9.77 -11.55
CA ILE A 349 8.63 9.48 -11.53
C ILE A 349 9.34 10.13 -10.33
N GLY A 350 8.72 11.10 -9.66
CA GLY A 350 9.22 11.68 -8.41
C GLY A 350 9.54 13.17 -8.45
N PHE A 351 9.18 13.89 -9.51
CA PHE A 351 9.16 15.36 -9.46
C PHE A 351 7.95 15.83 -8.66
N GLY A 352 8.09 16.99 -8.01
CA GLY A 352 6.96 17.73 -7.50
C GLY A 352 6.20 18.45 -8.62
N LEU A 353 4.95 18.78 -8.36
CA LEU A 353 4.16 19.69 -9.19
C LEU A 353 4.00 21.05 -8.49
N GLU A 354 3.64 22.08 -9.27
CA GLU A 354 3.18 23.37 -8.75
C GLU A 354 2.14 23.17 -7.63
N PRO A 355 2.02 24.10 -6.65
CA PRO A 355 1.08 23.95 -5.56
C PRO A 355 -0.31 23.59 -6.08
N TRP A 356 -0.81 22.48 -5.56
CA TRP A 356 -2.14 21.98 -5.90
C TRP A 356 -3.17 23.02 -5.45
N VAL A 357 -4.05 23.41 -6.37
CA VAL A 357 -5.17 24.30 -6.07
C VAL A 357 -6.39 23.44 -5.77
N SER A 358 -7.15 23.80 -4.73
CA SER A 358 -8.37 23.09 -4.35
C SER A 358 -9.32 22.96 -5.52
N VAL A 359 -9.78 21.74 -5.80
CA VAL A 359 -10.74 21.45 -6.87
C VAL A 359 -11.89 20.58 -6.36
N PHE A 360 -13.11 20.88 -6.77
CA PHE A 360 -14.26 20.04 -6.44
C PHE A 360 -14.17 18.66 -7.10
N SER A 361 -14.32 17.62 -6.27
CA SER A 361 -14.52 16.24 -6.66
C SER A 361 -16.01 15.87 -6.75
N GLU A 362 -16.87 16.67 -6.12
CA GLU A 362 -18.31 16.52 -6.22
C GLU A 362 -19.05 17.83 -5.97
N THR A 363 -19.98 18.16 -6.87
CA THR A 363 -20.89 19.30 -6.76
C THR A 363 -22.29 18.84 -7.18
N ASP A 364 -23.07 18.26 -6.26
CA ASP A 364 -24.41 17.78 -6.60
C ASP A 364 -25.37 18.98 -6.72
N PRO A 365 -25.90 19.30 -7.92
CA PRO A 365 -26.81 20.42 -8.07
C PRO A 365 -28.12 20.26 -7.27
N LYS A 366 -28.48 19.02 -6.88
CA LYS A 366 -29.64 18.74 -6.03
C LYS A 366 -29.34 18.93 -4.54
N GLN A 367 -28.07 18.99 -4.16
CA GLN A 367 -27.59 19.21 -2.81
C GLN A 367 -26.50 20.30 -2.86
N PRO A 368 -26.86 21.57 -3.13
CA PRO A 368 -25.89 22.64 -3.41
C PRO A 368 -24.93 22.91 -2.25
N ASP A 369 -25.31 22.55 -1.03
CA ASP A 369 -24.50 22.66 0.18
C ASP A 369 -23.50 21.51 0.34
N TYR A 370 -23.74 20.37 -0.31
CA TYR A 370 -22.80 19.24 -0.31
C TYR A 370 -21.75 19.43 -1.40
N LYS A 371 -20.51 19.69 -0.94
CA LYS A 371 -19.35 19.85 -1.81
C LYS A 371 -18.21 19.00 -1.30
N ALA A 372 -17.75 18.07 -2.13
CA ALA A 372 -16.51 17.36 -1.89
C ALA A 372 -15.41 17.99 -2.74
N ARG A 373 -14.20 18.09 -2.17
CA ARG A 373 -13.04 18.67 -2.85
C ARG A 373 -11.75 17.95 -2.47
N TYR A 374 -10.77 18.06 -3.37
CA TYR A 374 -9.38 17.68 -3.10
C TYR A 374 -8.57 18.94 -2.88
N ASP A 375 -8.10 19.13 -1.65
CA ASP A 375 -7.31 20.31 -1.26
C ASP A 375 -5.81 20.12 -1.49
N GLN A 376 -5.37 18.89 -1.74
CA GLN A 376 -3.97 18.56 -2.04
C GLN A 376 -3.85 17.40 -3.01
N ILE A 377 -2.67 17.29 -3.63
CA ILE A 377 -2.29 16.13 -4.43
C ILE A 377 -1.99 14.94 -3.52
N SER A 378 -2.45 13.75 -3.91
CA SER A 378 -2.25 12.53 -3.14
C SER A 378 -0.93 11.85 -3.48
N TYR A 379 -0.19 11.45 -2.45
CA TYR A 379 1.00 10.60 -2.60
C TYR A 379 0.65 9.11 -2.62
N PHE A 380 -0.61 8.72 -2.39
CA PHE A 380 -0.99 7.31 -2.41
C PHE A 380 -0.83 6.68 -3.79
N GLY A 381 -0.06 5.60 -3.82
CA GLY A 381 0.28 4.89 -5.04
C GLY A 381 1.22 5.66 -5.97
N ARG A 382 1.87 6.74 -5.49
CA ARG A 382 2.90 7.43 -6.27
C ARG A 382 4.04 6.50 -6.63
N GLY A 383 4.50 6.60 -7.87
CA GLY A 383 5.26 5.53 -8.53
C GLY A 383 4.37 4.66 -9.42
N ALA A 384 3.12 5.06 -9.68
CA ALA A 384 2.19 4.37 -10.58
C ALA A 384 2.56 4.53 -12.07
N ILE A 385 3.85 4.43 -12.38
CA ILE A 385 4.40 4.31 -13.73
C ILE A 385 4.53 2.85 -14.18
N GLY A 386 4.16 1.89 -13.32
CA GLY A 386 4.02 0.48 -13.66
C GLY A 386 2.74 0.18 -14.46
N GLY A 387 2.74 -0.90 -15.23
CA GLY A 387 1.59 -1.29 -16.07
C GLY A 387 1.76 -0.90 -17.54
N ASN A 388 0.67 -0.97 -18.31
CA ASN A 388 0.69 -0.71 -19.76
C ASN A 388 0.38 0.74 -20.16
N GLY A 389 -0.04 1.59 -19.22
CA GLY A 389 -0.41 2.98 -19.51
C GLY A 389 0.74 3.84 -20.06
N ILE A 390 1.86 3.88 -19.34
CA ILE A 390 3.04 4.64 -19.75
C ILE A 390 3.60 4.12 -21.10
N PRO A 391 3.80 2.80 -21.31
CA PRO A 391 4.15 2.28 -22.64
C PRO A 391 3.17 2.67 -23.75
N ALA A 392 1.86 2.59 -23.49
CA ALA A 392 0.84 2.96 -24.46
C ALA A 392 0.92 4.44 -24.84
N GLY A 393 1.04 5.32 -23.84
CA GLY A 393 1.23 6.75 -24.05
C GLY A 393 2.49 7.06 -24.84
N TYR A 394 3.65 6.54 -24.41
CA TYR A 394 4.93 6.78 -25.08
C TYR A 394 4.90 6.39 -26.57
N HIS A 395 4.53 5.14 -26.87
CA HIS A 395 4.54 4.64 -28.25
C HIS A 395 3.51 5.35 -29.13
N TYR A 396 2.31 5.63 -28.60
CA TYR A 396 1.25 6.24 -29.39
C TYR A 396 1.49 7.74 -29.63
N TYR A 397 1.86 8.51 -28.60
CA TYR A 397 2.16 9.94 -28.78
C TYR A 397 3.37 10.16 -29.69
N LYS A 398 4.41 9.31 -29.58
CA LYS A 398 5.52 9.31 -30.53
C LYS A 398 5.04 9.09 -31.96
N ALA A 399 4.21 8.06 -32.18
CA ALA A 399 3.68 7.75 -33.51
C ALA A 399 2.83 8.89 -34.11
N MET A 400 2.18 9.68 -33.25
CA MET A 400 1.37 10.83 -33.63
C MET A 400 2.18 12.14 -33.77
N GLY A 401 3.50 12.10 -33.55
CA GLY A 401 4.41 13.22 -33.82
C GLY A 401 4.57 14.22 -32.67
N PHE A 402 4.22 13.86 -31.44
CA PHE A 402 4.55 14.68 -30.26
C PHE A 402 6.07 14.67 -30.00
N ASP A 403 6.65 15.83 -29.70
CA ASP A 403 8.04 15.93 -29.25
C ASP A 403 8.16 15.44 -27.80
N LEU A 404 8.65 14.20 -27.64
CA LEU A 404 8.88 13.57 -26.34
C LEU A 404 10.33 13.76 -25.84
N GLU A 405 11.17 14.48 -26.57
CA GLU A 405 12.57 14.73 -26.18
C GLU A 405 12.71 16.04 -25.40
N SER A 406 11.77 16.98 -25.59
CA SER A 406 11.81 18.28 -24.93
C SER A 406 10.44 18.79 -24.48
N GLY A 407 10.42 19.91 -23.75
CA GLY A 407 9.19 20.59 -23.37
C GLY A 407 8.33 19.80 -22.39
N PRO A 408 6.99 19.97 -22.40
CA PRO A 408 6.13 19.37 -21.39
C PRO A 408 6.00 17.85 -21.53
N TYR A 409 6.14 17.27 -22.73
CA TYR A 409 5.90 15.83 -22.95
C TYR A 409 7.12 14.95 -22.65
N GLN A 410 8.30 15.54 -22.41
CA GLN A 410 9.53 14.80 -22.10
C GLN A 410 9.36 13.83 -20.91
N TYR A 411 8.50 14.16 -19.95
CA TYR A 411 8.28 13.32 -18.78
C TYR A 411 7.56 12.01 -19.10
N ILE A 412 6.84 11.91 -20.23
CA ILE A 412 6.28 10.65 -20.70
C ILE A 412 7.41 9.70 -21.10
N LYS A 413 8.42 10.21 -21.81
CA LYS A 413 9.63 9.45 -22.16
C LYS A 413 10.46 9.14 -20.92
N ALA A 414 10.64 10.10 -20.01
CA ALA A 414 11.35 9.87 -18.74
C ALA A 414 10.71 8.74 -17.93
N ALA A 415 9.37 8.74 -17.80
CA ALA A 415 8.62 7.69 -17.12
C ALA A 415 8.63 6.35 -17.86
N TYR A 416 8.66 6.39 -19.19
CA TYR A 416 8.90 5.19 -19.98
C TYR A 416 10.26 4.63 -19.58
N ASP A 417 11.35 5.36 -19.83
CA ASP A 417 12.73 4.91 -19.65
C ASP A 417 13.06 4.44 -18.22
N SER A 418 12.49 5.09 -17.20
CA SER A 418 12.77 4.80 -15.79
C SER A 418 12.32 3.42 -15.30
N ASN A 419 11.42 2.74 -16.02
CA ASN A 419 10.92 1.40 -15.66
C ASN A 419 11.22 0.35 -16.75
N ALA A 420 12.37 0.42 -17.42
CA ALA A 420 12.70 -0.45 -18.55
C ALA A 420 12.64 -1.95 -18.24
N VAL A 421 13.22 -2.38 -17.12
CA VAL A 421 13.23 -3.81 -16.75
C VAL A 421 11.85 -4.28 -16.34
N GLY A 422 11.12 -3.51 -15.52
CA GLY A 422 9.76 -3.84 -15.13
C GLY A 422 8.81 -3.91 -16.32
N ARG A 423 8.97 -3.01 -17.30
CA ARG A 423 8.25 -3.02 -18.58
C ARG A 423 8.54 -4.28 -19.39
N GLU A 424 9.81 -4.67 -19.55
CA GLU A 424 10.16 -5.89 -20.31
C GLU A 424 9.58 -7.14 -19.64
N ILE A 425 9.71 -7.26 -18.31
CA ILE A 425 9.11 -8.35 -17.54
C ILE A 425 7.60 -8.38 -17.77
N LEU A 426 6.93 -7.25 -17.65
CA LEU A 426 5.48 -7.15 -17.84
C LEU A 426 5.07 -7.59 -19.25
N ALA A 427 5.75 -7.08 -20.29
CA ALA A 427 5.47 -7.38 -21.68
C ALA A 427 5.68 -8.86 -22.00
N ARG A 428 6.88 -9.41 -21.71
CA ARG A 428 7.28 -10.77 -22.09
C ARG A 428 6.74 -11.87 -21.19
N SER A 429 6.25 -11.55 -19.98
CA SER A 429 5.59 -12.53 -19.11
C SER A 429 4.11 -12.72 -19.42
N GLY A 430 3.47 -11.78 -20.11
CA GLY A 430 2.03 -11.78 -20.34
C GLY A 430 1.19 -11.27 -19.17
N LYS A 431 1.80 -10.87 -18.05
CA LYS A 431 1.11 -10.33 -16.86
C LYS A 431 0.24 -9.09 -17.16
N TYR A 432 0.52 -8.39 -18.25
CA TYR A 432 -0.34 -7.27 -18.68
C TYR A 432 -1.79 -7.69 -18.98
N LEU A 433 -2.05 -8.97 -19.30
CA LEU A 433 -3.41 -9.50 -19.48
C LEU A 433 -4.16 -9.73 -18.18
N ASP A 434 -3.46 -9.89 -17.05
CA ASP A 434 -4.08 -9.96 -15.72
C ASP A 434 -4.62 -8.60 -15.28
N GLN A 435 -4.10 -7.52 -15.87
CA GLN A 435 -4.44 -6.15 -15.51
C GLN A 435 -5.39 -5.48 -16.51
N ILE A 436 -6.10 -6.27 -17.32
CA ILE A 436 -7.05 -5.77 -18.32
C ILE A 436 -8.09 -4.80 -17.75
N HIS A 437 -8.46 -4.93 -16.47
CA HIS A 437 -9.44 -4.03 -15.83
C HIS A 437 -8.87 -2.64 -15.59
N ASN A 438 -7.54 -2.46 -15.58
CA ASN A 438 -6.91 -1.24 -15.07
C ASN A 438 -6.04 -0.51 -16.11
N TYR A 439 -5.65 -1.13 -17.24
CA TYR A 439 -4.72 -0.52 -18.21
C TYR A 439 -5.04 -0.82 -19.68
N ALA A 440 -4.33 -0.14 -20.58
CA ALA A 440 -4.38 -0.35 -22.03
C ALA A 440 -3.71 -1.66 -22.48
N PHE A 441 -4.30 -2.82 -22.18
CA PHE A 441 -3.72 -4.14 -22.47
C PHE A 441 -3.47 -4.43 -23.97
N ASP A 442 -4.25 -3.80 -24.85
CA ASP A 442 -4.31 -4.02 -26.30
C ASP A 442 -3.56 -2.93 -27.10
N PHE A 443 -2.86 -2.00 -26.45
CA PHE A 443 -2.29 -0.83 -27.14
C PHE A 443 -1.42 -1.24 -28.34
N TRP A 444 -0.59 -2.28 -28.15
CA TRP A 444 0.43 -2.75 -29.08
C TRP A 444 -0.14 -3.28 -30.40
N ILE A 445 -1.39 -3.79 -30.45
CA ILE A 445 -2.00 -4.25 -31.72
C ILE A 445 -2.51 -3.10 -32.58
N GLY A 446 -2.70 -1.92 -31.99
CA GLY A 446 -3.19 -0.73 -32.68
C GLY A 446 -2.14 0.37 -32.80
N LEU A 447 -0.85 0.01 -32.76
CA LEU A 447 0.25 0.95 -32.97
C LEU A 447 0.55 1.12 -34.47
N PRO A 448 0.73 2.35 -34.97
CA PRO A 448 1.27 2.60 -36.31
C PRO A 448 2.73 2.12 -36.43
N ALA A 449 3.20 1.94 -37.66
CA ALA A 449 4.59 1.50 -37.92
C ALA A 449 5.65 2.45 -37.35
N SER A 450 5.35 3.75 -37.22
CA SER A 450 6.22 4.79 -36.65
C SER A 450 6.34 4.75 -35.11
N ALA A 451 5.61 3.87 -34.42
CA ALA A 451 5.58 3.84 -32.96
C ALA A 451 6.87 3.34 -32.29
N SER A 452 7.80 2.76 -33.05
CA SER A 452 9.08 2.26 -32.54
C SER A 452 10.15 2.27 -33.62
N ASP A 453 11.36 2.65 -33.24
CA ASP A 453 12.56 2.63 -34.11
C ASP A 453 13.36 1.33 -33.93
N SER A 454 12.82 0.36 -33.18
CA SER A 454 13.50 -0.91 -32.94
C SER A 454 13.78 -1.63 -34.26
N SER A 455 15.03 -2.05 -34.46
CA SER A 455 15.42 -2.80 -35.65
C SER A 455 14.87 -4.23 -35.65
N PRO A 456 14.61 -4.83 -36.83
CA PRO A 456 14.27 -6.25 -36.94
C PRO A 456 15.28 -7.15 -36.21
N ASN A 457 14.77 -8.12 -35.47
CA ASN A 457 15.57 -9.06 -34.70
C ASN A 457 15.09 -10.51 -34.96
N PRO A 458 15.73 -11.23 -35.89
CA PRO A 458 15.34 -12.60 -36.25
C PRO A 458 15.33 -13.57 -35.06
N GLU A 459 16.18 -13.36 -34.06
CA GLU A 459 16.25 -14.21 -32.88
C GLU A 459 15.03 -14.03 -31.97
N LYS A 460 14.59 -12.78 -31.77
CA LYS A 460 13.32 -12.51 -31.08
C LYS A 460 12.14 -13.12 -31.82
N ALA A 461 12.10 -12.97 -33.15
CA ALA A 461 11.04 -13.57 -33.98
C ALA A 461 11.01 -15.10 -33.85
N ARG A 462 12.17 -15.75 -34.02
CA ARG A 462 12.33 -17.21 -33.90
C ARG A 462 11.86 -17.71 -32.55
N ARG A 463 12.23 -17.03 -31.46
CA ARG A 463 11.78 -17.35 -30.11
C ARG A 463 10.27 -17.17 -29.94
N ALA A 464 9.73 -16.02 -30.33
CA ALA A 464 8.31 -15.70 -30.16
C ALA A 464 7.39 -16.55 -31.04
N LEU A 465 7.92 -17.16 -32.11
CA LEU A 465 7.19 -18.02 -33.05
C LEU A 465 7.53 -19.51 -32.94
N ALA A 466 8.40 -19.90 -32.01
CA ALA A 466 8.76 -21.30 -31.77
C ALA A 466 7.55 -22.12 -31.31
N THR A 467 7.44 -23.39 -31.69
CA THR A 467 6.34 -24.28 -31.25
C THR A 467 6.21 -24.30 -29.72
N GLU A 468 7.34 -24.39 -29.01
CA GLU A 468 7.42 -24.24 -27.55
C GLU A 468 8.20 -22.96 -27.18
N LEU A 469 7.70 -22.21 -26.19
CA LEU A 469 8.40 -21.04 -25.69
C LEU A 469 9.47 -21.46 -24.68
N PRO A 470 10.72 -20.98 -24.80
CA PRO A 470 11.72 -21.19 -23.76
C PRO A 470 11.29 -20.49 -22.46
N PRO A 471 11.83 -20.92 -21.29
CA PRO A 471 11.62 -20.23 -20.02
C PRO A 471 11.90 -18.72 -20.14
N LEU A 472 11.13 -17.90 -19.43
CA LEU A 472 11.33 -16.47 -19.43
C LEU A 472 12.66 -16.15 -18.73
N GLN A 473 13.66 -15.74 -19.50
CA GLN A 473 14.89 -15.13 -19.02
C GLN A 473 14.92 -13.67 -19.46
N VAL A 474 15.16 -12.77 -18.51
CA VAL A 474 15.32 -11.33 -18.74
C VAL A 474 16.82 -11.05 -18.72
N VAL A 475 17.33 -10.52 -19.82
CA VAL A 475 18.76 -10.29 -20.04
C VAL A 475 18.93 -8.85 -20.52
N ARG A 476 19.78 -8.07 -19.86
CA ARG A 476 20.12 -6.70 -20.26
C ARG A 476 21.62 -6.61 -20.51
N ASP A 477 22.01 -6.07 -21.67
CA ASP A 477 23.41 -6.01 -22.12
C ASP A 477 24.15 -7.36 -22.08
N GLY A 478 23.42 -8.46 -22.32
CA GLY A 478 23.97 -9.81 -22.33
C GLY A 478 24.05 -10.51 -20.97
N VAL A 479 23.64 -9.84 -19.88
CA VAL A 479 23.68 -10.39 -18.51
C VAL A 479 22.26 -10.65 -17.99
N PRO A 480 21.97 -11.83 -17.39
CA PRO A 480 20.70 -12.08 -16.70
C PRO A 480 20.47 -11.04 -15.60
N VAL A 481 19.25 -10.52 -15.50
CA VAL A 481 18.87 -9.64 -14.39
C VAL A 481 18.62 -10.50 -13.15
N GLU A 482 19.62 -10.59 -12.26
CA GLU A 482 19.54 -11.29 -10.98
C GLU A 482 19.09 -10.34 -9.86
N GLY A 483 18.00 -10.68 -9.16
CA GLY A 483 17.48 -9.87 -8.05
C GLY A 483 16.99 -8.47 -8.45
N GLN A 484 16.61 -7.65 -7.46
CA GLN A 484 16.25 -6.25 -7.66
C GLN A 484 17.52 -5.36 -7.65
N GLN A 485 18.35 -5.48 -8.69
CA GLN A 485 19.49 -4.57 -8.89
C GLN A 485 19.01 -3.10 -8.93
N ILE A 486 19.71 -2.23 -8.21
CA ILE A 486 19.25 -0.87 -7.94
C ILE A 486 19.29 0.00 -9.20
N GLU A 487 20.25 -0.24 -10.11
CA GLU A 487 20.33 0.48 -11.39
C GLU A 487 19.09 0.29 -12.27
N TYR A 488 18.31 -0.78 -12.03
CA TYR A 488 17.07 -1.06 -12.75
C TYR A 488 15.81 -0.55 -12.04
N GLN A 489 15.96 -0.02 -10.83
CA GLN A 489 14.90 0.58 -10.03
C GLN A 489 15.08 2.08 -9.81
N PHE A 490 16.28 2.57 -10.13
CA PHE A 490 16.68 3.94 -9.96
C PHE A 490 16.07 4.83 -11.05
N MET A 491 15.53 5.97 -10.65
CA MET A 491 15.03 7.00 -11.53
C MET A 491 15.93 8.22 -11.46
N ASP A 492 16.70 8.44 -12.53
CA ASP A 492 17.54 9.62 -12.64
C ASP A 492 16.74 10.87 -12.98
N LEU A 493 16.25 11.52 -11.93
CA LEU A 493 15.53 12.77 -12.09
C LEU A 493 16.44 13.91 -12.56
N SER A 494 17.73 13.87 -12.26
CA SER A 494 18.64 14.98 -12.62
C SER A 494 18.92 15.06 -14.13
N SER A 495 18.88 13.94 -14.85
CA SER A 495 19.01 13.93 -16.31
C SER A 495 17.75 14.37 -17.07
N HIS A 496 16.62 14.53 -16.36
CA HIS A 496 15.32 14.91 -16.93
C HIS A 496 14.77 16.23 -16.34
N ALA A 497 15.52 16.88 -15.45
CA ALA A 497 15.09 18.10 -14.78
C ALA A 497 15.11 19.29 -15.75
N ALA A 498 13.98 19.98 -15.88
CA ALA A 498 13.87 21.24 -16.58
C ALA A 498 14.01 22.43 -15.61
N ALA A 499 14.36 23.61 -16.14
CA ALA A 499 14.43 24.82 -15.35
C ALA A 499 13.06 25.13 -14.70
N GLY A 500 13.07 25.37 -13.38
CA GLY A 500 11.85 25.63 -12.59
C GLY A 500 11.15 24.38 -12.06
N ASP A 501 11.66 23.18 -12.35
CA ASP A 501 11.10 21.96 -11.77
C ASP A 501 11.27 21.91 -10.26
N ARG A 502 10.19 21.51 -9.57
CA ARG A 502 10.25 21.15 -8.16
C ARG A 502 10.94 19.79 -8.04
N TYR A 503 12.22 19.83 -7.69
CA TYR A 503 13.14 18.69 -7.65
C TYR A 503 13.51 18.37 -6.19
N PRO A 504 13.54 17.09 -5.77
CA PRO A 504 13.84 16.69 -4.38
C PRO A 504 15.28 17.00 -3.94
N GLY A 505 16.22 17.17 -4.87
CA GLY A 505 17.63 17.43 -4.56
C GLY A 505 18.04 18.89 -4.78
N SER A 506 19.35 19.16 -4.82
CA SER A 506 19.86 20.49 -5.13
C SER A 506 19.64 20.81 -6.62
N PRO A 507 19.44 22.08 -7.02
CA PRO A 507 19.56 22.51 -8.41
C PRO A 507 20.92 22.16 -9.04
N ASN A 508 21.93 21.88 -8.21
CA ASN A 508 23.27 21.48 -8.62
C ASN A 508 23.49 19.96 -8.64
N ASP A 509 22.44 19.15 -8.47
CA ASP A 509 22.56 17.71 -8.53
C ASP A 509 23.08 17.28 -9.90
N LYS A 510 24.16 16.49 -9.88
CA LYS A 510 24.77 15.93 -11.08
C LYS A 510 23.99 14.66 -11.50
N PRO A 511 24.00 14.27 -12.78
CA PRO A 511 23.60 12.93 -13.21
C PRO A 511 24.26 11.82 -12.41
N LEU A 512 23.50 10.75 -12.12
CA LEU A 512 24.10 9.56 -11.52
C LEU A 512 24.91 8.81 -12.57
N GLN A 513 25.98 8.15 -12.13
CA GLN A 513 26.82 7.35 -13.02
C GLN A 513 26.44 5.88 -12.87
N ILE A 514 26.09 5.25 -13.99
CA ILE A 514 26.00 3.79 -14.07
C ILE A 514 27.39 3.27 -14.43
N VAL A 515 27.98 2.46 -13.56
CA VAL A 515 29.32 1.88 -13.72
C VAL A 515 29.19 0.37 -13.68
N ARG A 516 30.02 -0.35 -14.44
CA ARG A 516 30.09 -1.81 -14.41
C ARG A 516 31.40 -2.27 -13.79
N ASP A 517 31.33 -3.24 -12.88
CA ASP A 517 32.50 -3.98 -12.41
C ASP A 517 33.00 -4.94 -13.52
N PRO A 518 34.24 -5.46 -13.46
CA PRO A 518 34.82 -6.32 -14.51
C PRO A 518 34.04 -7.60 -14.82
N ASP A 519 33.21 -8.06 -13.88
CA ASP A 519 32.30 -9.21 -14.04
C ASP A 519 31.00 -8.85 -14.80
N GLY A 520 30.83 -7.58 -15.17
CA GLY A 520 29.66 -7.06 -15.87
C GLY A 520 28.56 -6.50 -14.95
N THR A 521 28.68 -6.66 -13.63
CA THR A 521 27.70 -6.19 -12.65
C THR A 521 27.62 -4.67 -12.68
N GLY A 522 26.44 -4.13 -13.01
CA GLY A 522 26.19 -2.70 -13.01
C GLY A 522 25.76 -2.18 -11.63
N PHE A 523 26.24 -1.00 -11.25
CA PHE A 523 25.91 -0.32 -10.01
C PHE A 523 25.83 1.20 -10.20
N VAL A 524 25.11 1.86 -9.31
CA VAL A 524 24.95 3.31 -9.29
C VAL A 524 26.06 3.94 -8.46
N ARG A 525 26.88 4.80 -9.07
CA ARG A 525 27.92 5.58 -8.41
C ARG A 525 27.47 7.03 -8.20
N MET A 526 27.61 7.49 -6.96
CA MET A 526 27.36 8.86 -6.56
C MET A 526 28.64 9.48 -5.97
N VAL A 527 29.06 10.60 -6.54
CA VAL A 527 30.20 11.41 -6.06
C VAL A 527 29.65 12.59 -5.28
N LEU A 528 30.02 12.70 -4.01
CA LEU A 528 29.55 13.70 -3.05
C LEU A 528 30.64 14.74 -2.80
N ASP A 529 30.36 16.00 -3.14
CA ASP A 529 31.24 17.13 -2.84
C ASP A 529 31.02 17.58 -1.37
N PRO A 530 32.04 18.09 -0.67
CA PRO A 530 31.90 18.49 0.73
C PRO A 530 30.79 19.53 0.92
N GLY A 531 29.86 19.26 1.85
CA GLY A 531 28.75 20.15 2.17
C GLY A 531 27.64 20.21 1.13
N VAL A 532 27.67 19.38 0.08
CA VAL A 532 26.65 19.31 -0.96
C VAL A 532 25.95 17.96 -0.89
N SER A 533 24.68 17.95 -0.51
CA SER A 533 23.82 16.77 -0.62
C SER A 533 23.53 16.44 -2.08
N ARG A 534 23.31 15.15 -2.37
CA ARG A 534 22.78 14.68 -3.64
C ARG A 534 21.62 13.73 -3.40
N SER A 535 20.65 13.72 -4.30
CA SER A 535 19.46 12.89 -4.16
C SER A 535 19.34 11.81 -5.24
N MET A 536 18.68 10.72 -4.89
CA MET A 536 18.25 9.68 -5.83
C MET A 536 16.84 9.19 -5.48
N VAL A 537 16.12 8.66 -6.47
CA VAL A 537 14.78 8.09 -6.26
C VAL A 537 14.77 6.63 -6.66
N VAL A 538 14.26 5.78 -5.77
CA VAL A 538 14.07 4.35 -6.02
C VAL A 538 12.58 4.05 -5.95
N SER A 539 12.08 3.28 -6.91
CA SER A 539 10.70 2.78 -6.91
C SER A 539 10.67 1.32 -6.46
N GLY A 540 9.85 0.99 -5.46
CA GLY A 540 9.70 -0.40 -5.03
C GLY A 540 8.88 -0.60 -3.77
N ARG A 541 8.93 -1.82 -3.24
CA ARG A 541 8.42 -2.16 -1.91
C ARG A 541 9.61 -2.53 -1.03
N LEU A 542 9.88 -1.70 -0.04
CA LEU A 542 10.84 -1.98 1.02
C LEU A 542 10.09 -2.52 2.24
N ALA A 543 10.44 -3.73 2.64
CA ALA A 543 10.05 -4.28 3.92
C ALA A 543 10.97 -3.72 5.02
N GLU A 544 10.50 -3.73 6.25
CA GLU A 544 11.39 -3.55 7.39
C GLU A 544 12.47 -4.66 7.38
N GLY A 545 13.73 -4.28 7.60
CA GLY A 545 14.89 -5.16 7.50
C GLY A 545 15.46 -5.35 6.08
N ALA A 546 14.87 -4.74 5.04
CA ALA A 546 15.46 -4.78 3.70
C ALA A 546 16.87 -4.15 3.69
N GLY A 547 17.79 -4.72 2.90
CA GLY A 547 19.19 -4.33 2.88
C GLY A 547 19.62 -3.66 1.58
N PHE A 548 20.24 -2.48 1.67
CA PHE A 548 20.92 -1.84 0.55
C PHE A 548 22.38 -2.33 0.49
N ARG A 549 22.76 -2.97 -0.62
CA ARG A 549 24.15 -3.34 -0.86
C ARG A 549 24.93 -2.11 -1.33
N ILE A 550 25.86 -1.67 -0.50
CA ILE A 550 26.54 -0.38 -0.60
C ILE A 550 28.04 -0.51 -0.31
N ARG A 551 28.85 0.38 -0.91
CA ARG A 551 30.24 0.62 -0.52
C ARG A 551 30.53 2.12 -0.54
N SER A 552 31.41 2.58 0.35
CA SER A 552 31.88 3.96 0.37
C SER A 552 33.36 4.03 0.69
N ASP A 553 34.02 5.11 0.26
CA ASP A 553 35.42 5.42 0.58
C ASP A 553 35.58 6.51 1.65
N SER A 554 34.48 6.94 2.28
CA SER A 554 34.46 7.90 3.39
C SER A 554 33.18 7.72 4.21
N LEU A 555 33.08 8.43 5.34
CA LEU A 555 31.87 8.46 6.15
C LEU A 555 30.78 9.29 5.44
N VAL A 556 29.65 8.64 5.15
CA VAL A 556 28.50 9.23 4.45
C VAL A 556 27.25 9.08 5.30
N ARG A 557 26.38 10.08 5.24
CA ARG A 557 25.02 10.01 5.79
C ARG A 557 24.04 9.77 4.64
N LEU A 558 23.15 8.79 4.83
CA LEU A 558 21.98 8.57 3.99
C LEU A 558 20.72 8.94 4.78
N ARG A 559 19.83 9.71 4.16
CA ARG A 559 18.50 10.00 4.70
C ARG A 559 17.44 9.54 3.73
N PHE A 560 16.46 8.83 4.27
CA PHE A 560 15.35 8.27 3.50
C PHE A 560 14.11 9.12 3.73
N TYR A 561 13.43 9.49 2.66
CA TYR A 561 12.21 10.30 2.70
C TYR A 561 11.07 9.65 1.96
N ALA A 562 9.87 9.99 2.43
CA ALA A 562 8.61 9.56 1.85
C ALA A 562 8.25 10.31 0.56
N ASP A 563 8.75 11.52 0.39
CA ASP A 563 8.24 12.51 -0.56
C ASP A 563 9.35 13.46 -1.03
N GLU A 564 9.12 14.24 -2.10
CA GLU A 564 10.10 15.24 -2.56
C GLU A 564 10.23 16.44 -1.62
N ASP A 565 9.23 16.65 -0.76
CA ASP A 565 9.24 17.67 0.26
C ASP A 565 9.80 17.10 1.58
N PHE A 566 11.13 17.16 1.70
CA PHE A 566 11.87 16.59 2.82
C PHE A 566 11.52 17.22 4.17
N GLU A 567 11.05 18.47 4.17
CA GLU A 567 10.65 19.18 5.38
C GLU A 567 9.26 18.73 5.86
N ARG A 568 8.32 18.48 4.93
CA ARG A 568 6.93 18.17 5.25
C ARG A 568 6.73 16.85 6.00
N GLN A 569 7.37 15.77 5.57
CA GLN A 569 7.10 14.41 6.10
C GLN A 569 8.15 13.94 7.12
N GLY A 570 9.24 14.69 7.27
CA GLY A 570 10.39 14.27 8.09
C GLY A 570 11.17 13.11 7.49
N CYS A 571 12.32 12.81 8.10
CA CYS A 571 13.19 11.73 7.71
C CYS A 571 12.64 10.39 8.21
N LEU A 572 12.44 9.42 7.32
CA LEU A 572 12.01 8.06 7.67
C LEU A 572 13.08 7.32 8.47
N GLN A 573 14.34 7.43 8.04
CA GLN A 573 15.50 6.88 8.71
C GLN A 573 16.76 7.62 8.27
N GLU A 574 17.69 7.82 9.19
CA GLU A 574 19.05 8.30 8.90
C GLU A 574 20.03 7.15 9.15
N ILE A 575 20.80 6.76 8.13
CA ILE A 575 21.81 5.70 8.22
C ILE A 575 23.19 6.34 8.01
N SER A 576 24.13 6.04 8.90
CA SER A 576 25.55 6.37 8.69
C SER A 576 26.28 5.20 8.05
N VAL A 577 26.94 5.44 6.93
CA VAL A 577 27.73 4.47 6.17
C VAL A 577 29.20 4.81 6.36
N PRO A 578 30.01 3.93 6.96
CA PRO A 578 31.43 4.19 7.21
C PRO A 578 32.23 4.08 5.90
N ASP A 579 33.52 4.42 5.97
CA ASP A 579 34.46 3.98 4.94
C ASP A 579 34.50 2.44 4.94
N THR A 580 34.02 1.84 3.86
CA THR A 580 33.97 0.38 3.71
C THR A 580 35.22 -0.18 3.04
N GLU A 581 36.23 0.66 2.78
CA GLU A 581 37.46 0.32 2.07
C GLU A 581 37.15 -0.32 0.70
N ARG A 582 36.09 0.20 0.05
CA ARG A 582 35.52 -0.30 -1.22
C ARG A 582 34.96 -1.73 -1.17
N ARG A 583 34.81 -2.33 0.01
CA ARG A 583 34.10 -3.61 0.17
C ARG A 583 32.60 -3.39 0.18
N TRP A 584 31.87 -4.24 -0.54
CA TRP A 584 30.40 -4.27 -0.50
C TRP A 584 29.91 -4.78 0.85
N ASN A 585 28.95 -4.07 1.44
CA ASN A 585 28.24 -4.48 2.65
C ASN A 585 26.76 -4.12 2.52
N TYR A 586 25.91 -4.70 3.37
CA TYR A 586 24.51 -4.34 3.50
C TYR A 586 24.29 -3.38 4.66
N VAL A 587 23.47 -2.35 4.42
CA VAL A 587 22.85 -1.53 5.47
C VAL A 587 21.34 -1.75 5.43
N THR A 588 20.71 -1.92 6.59
CA THR A 588 19.31 -2.34 6.69
C THR A 588 18.38 -1.18 7.03
N THR A 589 17.14 -1.24 6.53
CA THR A 589 16.10 -0.25 6.82
C THR A 589 15.23 -0.65 8.00
N THR A 590 14.78 0.33 8.80
CA THR A 590 13.85 0.12 9.94
C THR A 590 12.42 0.58 9.63
N PHE A 591 12.12 0.89 8.38
CA PHE A 591 10.81 1.33 7.93
C PHE A 591 10.26 0.39 6.85
N GLN A 592 8.94 0.36 6.72
CA GLN A 592 8.26 -0.30 5.62
C GLN A 592 7.60 0.75 4.72
N ARG A 593 7.86 0.70 3.42
CA ARG A 593 7.24 1.59 2.44
C ARG A 593 7.04 0.91 1.09
N SER A 594 5.95 1.28 0.42
CA SER A 594 5.71 0.96 -0.99
C SER A 594 5.61 2.25 -1.80
N GLY A 595 6.11 2.24 -3.03
CA GLY A 595 6.10 3.39 -3.93
C GLY A 595 7.49 4.00 -4.06
N LEU A 596 7.55 5.33 -4.12
CA LEU A 596 8.81 6.06 -4.22
C LEU A 596 9.49 6.21 -2.85
N ILE A 597 10.79 6.00 -2.85
CA ILE A 597 11.70 6.29 -1.74
C ILE A 597 12.75 7.26 -2.26
N TYR A 598 12.86 8.41 -1.61
CA TYR A 598 13.87 9.42 -1.90
C TYR A 598 15.04 9.20 -0.95
N ILE A 599 16.25 9.16 -1.49
CA ILE A 599 17.47 8.98 -0.71
C ILE A 599 18.33 10.22 -0.92
N GLU A 600 18.57 10.97 0.15
CA GLU A 600 19.55 12.05 0.19
C GLU A 600 20.87 11.48 0.76
N ALA A 601 21.98 11.73 0.08
CA ALA A 601 23.30 11.35 0.53
C ALA A 601 24.18 12.59 0.74
N THR A 602 24.88 12.65 1.87
CA THR A 602 25.79 13.74 2.22
C THR A 602 27.11 13.20 2.75
N ALA A 603 28.24 13.70 2.25
CA ALA A 603 29.54 13.38 2.80
C ALA A 603 29.71 14.04 4.19
N LEU A 604 30.10 13.25 5.19
CA LEU A 604 30.37 13.75 6.55
C LEU A 604 31.84 14.11 6.77
N ALA A 605 32.74 13.60 5.92
CA ALA A 605 34.16 13.91 5.94
C ALA A 605 34.70 14.08 4.52
N GLY A 606 35.10 15.31 4.17
CA GLY A 606 35.69 15.62 2.87
C GLY A 606 34.79 15.25 1.69
N ARG A 607 35.40 14.93 0.54
CA ARG A 607 34.72 14.40 -0.65
C ARG A 607 34.53 12.89 -0.45
N ALA A 608 33.39 12.35 -0.86
CA ALA A 608 33.10 10.92 -0.77
C ALA A 608 32.61 10.35 -2.11
N VAL A 609 32.89 9.07 -2.34
CA VAL A 609 32.25 8.25 -3.37
C VAL A 609 31.44 7.16 -2.66
N VAL A 610 30.19 7.01 -3.07
CA VAL A 610 29.29 5.97 -2.58
C VAL A 610 28.66 5.25 -3.76
N ASP A 611 28.76 3.92 -3.75
CA ASP A 611 28.25 3.05 -4.80
C ASP A 611 27.12 2.16 -4.25
N PHE A 612 26.05 1.97 -5.03
CA PHE A 612 24.88 1.16 -4.71
C PHE A 612 24.68 0.07 -5.77
N ASP A 613 24.62 -1.20 -5.36
CA ASP A 613 24.47 -2.35 -6.29
C ASP A 613 23.00 -2.83 -6.37
N ARG A 614 22.44 -3.28 -5.24
CA ARG A 614 21.12 -3.93 -5.20
C ARG A 614 20.41 -3.76 -3.88
N ILE A 615 19.12 -4.06 -3.88
CA ILE A 615 18.30 -4.15 -2.68
C ILE A 615 17.97 -5.62 -2.42
N GLU A 616 18.35 -6.12 -1.25
CA GLU A 616 17.89 -7.40 -0.73
C GLU A 616 16.58 -7.19 0.02
N THR A 617 15.50 -7.75 -0.51
CA THR A 617 14.15 -7.59 0.04
C THR A 617 13.79 -8.68 1.06
N ASP A 618 14.49 -9.81 1.05
CA ASP A 618 14.35 -10.86 2.04
C ASP A 618 15.26 -10.58 3.24
N ALA A 619 14.70 -9.89 4.24
CA ALA A 619 15.40 -9.58 5.49
C ALA A 619 15.91 -10.83 6.22
N SER A 620 15.36 -12.03 5.96
CA SER A 620 15.83 -13.26 6.60
C SER A 620 17.20 -13.73 6.12
N LEU A 621 17.66 -13.22 4.97
CA LEU A 621 19.00 -13.46 4.44
C LEU A 621 20.06 -12.54 5.06
N LEU A 622 19.64 -11.53 5.82
CA LEU A 622 20.52 -10.53 6.41
C LEU A 622 20.56 -10.68 7.94
N ARG A 623 21.75 -10.59 8.50
CA ARG A 623 21.97 -10.54 9.96
C ARG A 623 22.41 -9.15 10.34
N SER A 624 21.46 -8.28 10.70
CA SER A 624 21.78 -6.92 11.12
C SER A 624 22.40 -6.94 12.53
N PRO A 625 23.60 -6.38 12.74
CA PRO A 625 24.18 -6.27 14.09
C PRO A 625 23.30 -5.42 15.01
N GLU A 626 23.17 -5.82 16.28
CA GLU A 626 22.44 -5.08 17.30
C GLU A 626 23.39 -4.26 18.20
N PHE A 627 22.93 -3.10 18.66
CA PHE A 627 23.59 -2.29 19.69
C PHE A 627 22.76 -2.35 20.98
N ALA A 628 23.35 -2.03 22.13
CA ALA A 628 22.65 -2.08 23.42
C ALA A 628 21.51 -1.06 23.54
N CYS A 629 21.55 0.00 22.71
CA CYS A 629 20.54 1.04 22.64
C CYS A 629 19.52 0.82 21.51
N GLN A 630 18.30 1.30 21.72
CA GLN A 630 17.30 1.40 20.66
C GLN A 630 17.59 2.61 19.75
N GLY A 631 17.52 2.41 18.43
CA GLY A 631 17.71 3.45 17.41
C GLY A 631 19.17 3.63 16.92
N ASP A 632 19.36 4.51 15.93
CA ASP A 632 20.63 4.71 15.22
C ASP A 632 21.51 5.85 15.82
N ARG A 633 21.06 6.43 16.94
CA ARG A 633 21.77 7.51 17.64
C ARG A 633 21.53 7.46 19.16
N ILE A 634 22.57 7.76 19.93
CA ILE A 634 22.48 8.00 21.38
C ILE A 634 23.18 9.28 21.80
N SER A 635 22.77 9.84 22.94
CA SER A 635 23.43 10.99 23.55
C SER A 635 23.82 10.70 25.01
N ILE A 636 25.10 10.89 25.32
CA ILE A 636 25.70 10.53 26.60
C ILE A 636 26.31 11.79 27.25
N PRO A 637 25.65 12.42 28.22
CA PRO A 637 26.21 13.61 28.87
C PRO A 637 27.44 13.26 29.70
N ALA A 638 28.50 14.08 29.57
CA ALA A 638 29.74 13.94 30.32
C ALA A 638 30.20 15.31 30.87
N PHE A 639 31.27 15.31 31.67
CA PHE A 639 31.88 16.56 32.15
C PHE A 639 33.39 16.41 32.29
N ALA A 640 34.09 17.55 32.21
CA ALA A 640 35.54 17.59 32.35
C ALA A 640 35.99 17.04 33.72
N GLY A 641 36.94 16.10 33.70
CA GLY A 641 37.43 15.37 34.87
C GLY A 641 36.51 14.23 35.36
N GLY A 642 35.32 14.07 34.78
CA GLY A 642 34.42 12.95 35.06
C GLY A 642 34.79 11.69 34.29
N HIS A 643 34.79 10.54 34.96
CA HIS A 643 34.96 9.26 34.28
C HIS A 643 33.65 8.82 33.65
N LEU A 644 33.65 8.66 32.32
CA LEU A 644 32.58 8.09 31.52
C LEU A 644 32.92 6.64 31.22
N GLU A 645 31.98 5.74 31.52
CA GLU A 645 32.03 4.32 31.15
C GLU A 645 30.62 3.89 30.75
N GLU A 646 30.41 3.58 29.46
CA GLU A 646 29.11 3.20 28.92
C GLU A 646 29.20 1.98 28.01
N VAL A 647 28.24 1.07 28.16
CA VAL A 647 28.10 -0.12 27.31
C VAL A 647 27.35 0.32 26.05
N ILE A 648 28.08 0.45 24.94
CA ILE A 648 27.51 0.89 23.66
C ILE A 648 27.00 -0.30 22.85
N ALA A 649 27.76 -1.40 22.89
CA ALA A 649 27.41 -2.67 22.28
C ALA A 649 27.29 -3.74 23.35
N SER A 650 26.37 -4.69 23.17
CA SER A 650 26.36 -5.91 23.98
C SER A 650 27.61 -6.70 23.65
N GLY A 651 28.54 -6.82 24.60
CA GLY A 651 29.70 -7.72 24.46
C GLY A 651 29.25 -9.11 23.95
N HIS A 652 29.98 -9.63 22.96
CA HIS A 652 29.70 -10.81 22.13
C HIS A 652 28.59 -11.79 22.58
N PRO A 653 27.51 -11.95 21.78
CA PRO A 653 26.72 -13.19 21.71
C PRO A 653 27.19 -14.17 20.60
N SER A 654 28.07 -13.77 19.67
CA SER A 654 28.62 -14.67 18.62
C SER A 654 30.04 -14.30 18.19
N SER A 655 30.87 -15.27 17.82
CA SER A 655 32.29 -15.09 17.42
C SER A 655 32.52 -14.27 16.14
N ASP A 656 31.46 -13.82 15.46
CA ASP A 656 31.51 -13.34 14.08
C ASP A 656 31.28 -11.82 13.95
N VAL A 657 30.98 -11.11 15.04
CA VAL A 657 30.77 -9.65 15.04
C VAL A 657 32.08 -8.91 15.29
N SER A 658 32.38 -7.89 14.48
CA SER A 658 33.55 -7.01 14.67
C SER A 658 33.13 -5.55 14.78
N TYR A 659 33.90 -4.76 15.53
CA TYR A 659 33.62 -3.34 15.79
C TYR A 659 34.75 -2.42 15.31
N ARG A 660 34.38 -1.24 14.81
CA ARG A 660 35.29 -0.15 14.45
C ARG A 660 34.74 1.17 14.98
N THR A 661 35.62 2.13 15.26
CA THR A 661 35.23 3.49 15.61
C THR A 661 35.79 4.51 14.62
N ASP A 662 35.02 5.55 14.35
CA ASP A 662 35.46 6.74 13.60
C ASP A 662 35.19 7.98 14.45
N ASN A 663 36.07 8.99 14.35
CA ASN A 663 36.05 10.23 15.16
C ASN A 663 36.13 10.02 16.69
N LEU A 664 36.89 9.01 17.15
CA LEU A 664 37.10 8.79 18.59
C LEU A 664 37.88 9.98 19.22
N PRO A 665 37.34 10.66 20.26
CA PRO A 665 38.03 11.79 20.90
C PRO A 665 39.38 11.40 21.49
N THR A 666 40.34 12.34 21.51
CA THR A 666 41.66 12.09 22.10
C THR A 666 41.52 11.66 23.57
N GLY A 667 42.11 10.50 23.90
CA GLY A 667 42.07 9.91 25.24
C GLY A 667 40.85 9.03 25.52
N ALA A 668 39.85 9.00 24.65
CA ALA A 668 38.77 8.01 24.72
C ALA A 668 39.25 6.64 24.22
N LYS A 669 38.66 5.56 24.75
CA LYS A 669 38.92 4.19 24.34
C LYS A 669 37.61 3.46 24.12
N PHE A 670 37.54 2.65 23.08
CA PHE A 670 36.46 1.70 22.85
C PHE A 670 37.04 0.29 22.88
N ASP A 671 36.55 -0.53 23.81
CA ASP A 671 36.91 -1.93 23.91
C ASP A 671 35.95 -2.75 23.05
N ALA A 672 36.47 -3.34 21.97
CA ALA A 672 35.68 -4.12 21.03
C ALA A 672 35.24 -5.48 21.59
N GLU A 673 35.90 -6.01 22.63
CA GLU A 673 35.51 -7.29 23.25
C GLU A 673 34.31 -7.11 24.18
N THR A 674 34.33 -6.04 24.97
CA THR A 674 33.28 -5.76 25.97
C THR A 674 32.19 -4.83 25.46
N GLY A 675 32.43 -4.11 24.35
CA GLY A 675 31.52 -3.09 23.81
C GLY A 675 31.49 -1.79 24.61
N VAL A 676 32.46 -1.59 25.51
CA VAL A 676 32.51 -0.48 26.45
C VAL A 676 33.29 0.71 25.89
N LEU A 677 32.65 1.88 25.90
CA LEU A 677 33.30 3.17 25.69
C LEU A 677 33.73 3.74 27.04
N SER A 678 35.02 4.06 27.17
CA SER A 678 35.58 4.71 28.36
C SER A 678 36.30 6.01 27.99
N TRP A 679 36.06 7.06 28.77
CA TRP A 679 36.69 8.37 28.53
C TRP A 679 36.74 9.22 29.81
N THR A 680 37.75 10.07 29.94
CA THR A 680 37.79 11.13 30.96
C THR A 680 38.13 12.44 30.25
N PRO A 681 37.10 13.22 29.86
CA PRO A 681 37.31 14.47 29.12
C PRO A 681 38.12 15.47 29.94
N THR A 682 38.93 16.28 29.27
CA THR A 682 39.66 17.40 29.87
C THR A 682 38.89 18.72 29.70
N MET A 683 39.34 19.78 30.38
CA MET A 683 38.74 21.12 30.23
C MET A 683 38.84 21.68 28.80
N GLU A 684 39.86 21.28 28.03
CA GLU A 684 40.02 21.68 26.62
C GLU A 684 39.03 20.96 25.70
N GLN A 685 38.41 19.88 26.20
CA GLN A 685 37.44 19.05 25.48
C GLN A 685 36.00 19.38 25.89
N VAL A 686 35.74 20.51 26.54
CA VAL A 686 34.38 21.01 26.78
C VAL A 686 33.73 21.38 25.44
N GLY A 687 32.51 20.93 25.20
CA GLY A 687 31.80 21.10 23.93
C GLY A 687 31.14 19.80 23.45
N ASP A 688 30.60 19.83 22.23
CA ASP A 688 29.95 18.67 21.61
C ASP A 688 30.96 17.81 20.86
N HIS A 689 30.95 16.51 21.15
CA HIS A 689 31.75 15.51 20.43
C HIS A 689 30.82 14.50 19.78
N THR A 690 31.09 14.11 18.54
CA THR A 690 30.36 13.04 17.86
C THR A 690 31.34 11.99 17.38
N LEU A 691 31.11 10.74 17.78
CA LEU A 691 31.83 9.57 17.27
C LEU A 691 30.85 8.57 16.67
N TYR A 692 31.39 7.64 15.89
CA TYR A 692 30.62 6.59 15.23
C TYR A 692 31.19 5.24 15.62
N VAL A 693 30.32 4.30 15.98
CA VAL A 693 30.69 2.90 16.24
C VAL A 693 30.01 2.05 15.18
N THR A 694 30.80 1.37 14.36
CA THR A 694 30.30 0.44 13.33
C THR A 694 30.46 -0.99 13.83
N ALA A 695 29.37 -1.73 13.84
CA ALA A 695 29.35 -3.18 14.03
C ALA A 695 29.19 -3.87 12.67
N ARG A 696 29.88 -5.00 12.48
CA ARG A 696 29.82 -5.82 11.26
C ARG A 696 29.57 -7.28 11.62
N ASP A 697 28.56 -7.89 11.02
CA ASP A 697 28.29 -9.34 11.04
C ASP A 697 28.24 -9.86 9.59
N GLY A 698 29.27 -10.62 9.19
CA GLY A 698 29.41 -11.09 7.82
C GLY A 698 29.51 -9.96 6.80
N ASP A 699 28.50 -9.84 5.95
CA ASP A 699 28.38 -8.78 4.95
C ASP A 699 27.43 -7.65 5.35
N THR A 700 26.83 -7.68 6.55
CA THR A 700 25.95 -6.61 7.03
C THR A 700 26.69 -5.71 8.02
N ILE A 701 26.47 -4.41 7.93
CA ILE A 701 27.02 -3.41 8.84
C ILE A 701 25.91 -2.53 9.41
N ARG A 702 26.12 -2.09 10.65
CA ARG A 702 25.28 -1.07 11.29
C ARG A 702 26.18 -0.06 12.01
N THR A 703 25.91 1.22 11.85
CA THR A 703 26.69 2.30 12.47
C THR A 703 25.84 3.09 13.42
N LEU A 704 26.24 3.13 14.69
CA LEU A 704 25.62 3.94 15.73
C LEU A 704 26.33 5.29 15.83
N ARG A 705 25.56 6.38 15.79
CA ARG A 705 26.06 7.72 16.11
C ARG A 705 26.01 7.97 17.63
N VAL A 706 27.12 8.36 18.23
CA VAL A 706 27.21 8.67 19.67
C VAL A 706 27.57 10.13 19.85
N ASP A 707 26.63 10.93 20.34
CA ASP A 707 26.82 12.34 20.66
C ASP A 707 27.14 12.52 22.15
N ILE A 708 28.30 13.09 22.48
CA ILE A 708 28.82 13.25 23.85
C ILE A 708 28.99 14.75 24.16
N PRO A 709 27.95 15.43 24.68
CA PRO A 709 28.10 16.79 25.17
C PRO A 709 28.91 16.78 26.47
N VAL A 710 30.05 17.46 26.47
CA VAL A 710 30.95 17.58 27.61
C VAL A 710 30.77 18.95 28.28
N ALA A 711 30.25 18.95 29.50
CA ALA A 711 30.14 20.16 30.32
C ALA A 711 31.44 20.47 31.07
N ARG A 712 31.58 21.70 31.57
CA ARG A 712 32.76 22.14 32.35
C ARG A 712 32.93 21.43 33.71
N ASP A 713 31.85 20.95 34.30
CA ASP A 713 31.82 20.30 35.61
C ASP A 713 30.52 19.48 35.77
N LEU A 714 30.44 18.66 36.82
CA LEU A 714 29.25 17.83 37.10
C LEU A 714 27.98 18.67 37.27
N GLN A 715 28.07 19.84 37.90
CA GLN A 715 26.89 20.67 38.13
C GLN A 715 26.34 21.21 36.81
N ALA A 716 27.20 21.69 35.91
CA ALA A 716 26.81 22.14 34.59
C ALA A 716 26.20 21.01 33.74
N ALA A 717 26.69 19.77 33.88
CA ALA A 717 26.09 18.61 33.22
C ALA A 717 24.69 18.29 33.77
N LEU A 718 24.54 18.25 35.10
CA LEU A 718 23.24 18.05 35.75
C LEU A 718 22.25 19.15 35.36
N ASP A 719 22.67 20.42 35.37
CA ASP A 719 21.84 21.56 34.97
C ASP A 719 21.41 21.45 33.50
N SER A 720 22.29 20.96 32.62
CA SER A 720 21.95 20.76 31.20
C SER A 720 20.88 19.69 30.99
N VAL A 721 21.01 18.53 31.67
CA VAL A 721 20.00 17.47 31.60
C VAL A 721 18.70 17.88 32.29
N ALA A 722 18.79 18.62 33.41
CA ALA A 722 17.64 19.05 34.19
C ALA A 722 16.69 19.99 33.42
N ARG A 723 17.16 20.65 32.34
CA ARG A 723 16.32 21.46 31.43
C ARG A 723 15.20 20.69 30.75
N ALA A 724 15.24 19.35 30.76
CA ALA A 724 14.13 18.52 30.28
C ALA A 724 12.84 18.67 31.12
N TYR A 725 12.96 19.13 32.38
CA TYR A 725 11.83 19.33 33.29
C TYR A 725 11.36 20.80 33.30
N ASP A 726 10.10 21.02 32.94
CA ASP A 726 9.43 22.31 32.99
C ASP A 726 8.45 22.34 34.19
N PRO A 727 8.72 23.13 35.25
CA PRO A 727 7.85 23.17 36.43
C PRO A 727 6.47 23.78 36.16
N SER A 728 6.22 24.39 35.00
CA SER A 728 4.90 24.87 34.60
C SER A 728 4.01 23.78 34.01
N GLN A 729 4.58 22.63 33.66
CA GLN A 729 3.87 21.48 33.12
C GLN A 729 3.47 20.49 34.22
N ARG A 730 2.49 19.64 33.90
CA ARG A 730 2.12 18.50 34.74
C ARG A 730 2.63 17.23 34.09
N TYR A 731 3.24 16.37 34.89
CA TYR A 731 3.80 15.09 34.45
C TYR A 731 3.03 13.93 35.06
N VAL A 732 3.14 12.76 34.44
CA VAL A 732 2.66 11.51 35.03
C VAL A 732 3.44 11.28 36.32
N SER A 733 2.72 11.12 37.43
CA SER A 733 3.27 11.23 38.79
C SER A 733 4.50 10.34 39.04
N VAL A 734 4.50 9.11 38.49
CA VAL A 734 5.61 8.16 38.65
C VAL A 734 6.89 8.58 37.93
N THR A 735 6.78 9.16 36.73
CA THR A 735 7.95 9.61 35.95
C THR A 735 8.56 10.87 36.55
N GLU A 736 7.71 11.78 37.05
CA GLU A 736 8.15 12.99 37.74
C GLU A 736 8.90 12.67 39.04
N GLN A 737 8.40 11.70 39.81
CA GLN A 737 9.05 11.26 41.04
C GLN A 737 10.41 10.62 40.77
N ALA A 738 10.52 9.80 39.73
CA ALA A 738 11.79 9.20 39.31
C ALA A 738 12.82 10.27 38.92
N PHE A 739 12.41 11.27 38.13
CA PHE A 739 13.26 12.39 37.74
C PHE A 739 13.74 13.21 38.95
N LYS A 740 12.82 13.62 39.83
CA LYS A 740 13.17 14.40 41.04
C LYS A 740 14.09 13.63 41.97
N SER A 741 13.91 12.32 42.08
CA SER A 741 14.76 11.44 42.89
C SER A 741 16.17 11.33 42.30
N ALA A 742 16.29 11.13 40.99
CA ALA A 742 17.58 11.07 40.29
C ALA A 742 18.35 12.40 40.36
N LEU A 743 17.64 13.53 40.22
CA LEU A 743 18.21 14.88 40.36
C LEU A 743 18.75 15.10 41.77
N THR A 744 17.99 14.73 42.80
CA THR A 744 18.39 14.84 44.21
C THR A 744 19.60 13.96 44.53
N ALA A 745 19.65 12.75 43.94
CA ALA A 745 20.78 11.83 44.08
C ALA A 745 22.04 12.29 43.33
N ARG A 746 21.96 13.34 42.49
CA ARG A 746 23.05 13.85 41.64
C ARG A 746 23.70 12.78 40.75
N ASN A 747 22.95 11.76 40.36
CA ASN A 747 23.40 10.70 39.48
C ASN A 747 23.10 11.09 38.04
N LEU A 748 24.11 11.55 37.29
CA LEU A 748 23.95 12.08 35.93
C LEU A 748 23.33 11.05 34.95
N ARG A 749 23.73 9.79 35.06
CA ARG A 749 23.21 8.69 34.22
C ARG A 749 21.74 8.40 34.52
N ALA A 750 21.41 8.22 35.79
CA ALA A 750 20.03 8.00 36.21
C ALA A 750 19.13 9.21 35.91
N LEU A 751 19.68 10.44 36.03
CA LEU A 751 18.97 11.66 35.68
C LEU A 751 18.70 11.72 34.18
N LYS A 752 19.67 11.38 33.33
CA LYS A 752 19.47 11.31 31.87
C LYS A 752 18.40 10.29 31.49
N GLN A 753 18.46 9.08 32.07
CA GLN A 753 17.44 8.05 31.85
C GLN A 753 16.05 8.50 32.31
N ALA A 754 15.95 9.13 33.49
CA ALA A 754 14.68 9.65 33.99
C ALA A 754 14.18 10.87 33.20
N ALA A 755 15.08 11.68 32.62
CA ALA A 755 14.76 12.78 31.74
C ALA A 755 14.18 12.28 30.41
N ASP A 756 14.77 11.24 29.83
CA ASP A 756 14.28 10.62 28.59
C ASP A 756 12.92 9.93 28.77
N GLY A 757 12.66 9.38 29.96
CA GLY A 757 11.40 8.74 30.33
C GLY A 757 10.36 9.67 30.97
N LEU A 758 10.59 10.99 30.95
CA LEU A 758 9.69 11.95 31.57
C LEU A 758 8.43 12.15 30.71
N GLU A 759 7.25 11.82 31.25
CA GLU A 759 6.00 11.83 30.47
C GLU A 759 5.06 12.96 30.91
N LEU A 760 4.62 13.80 29.96
CA LEU A 760 3.61 14.81 30.22
C LEU A 760 2.26 14.15 30.56
N LEU A 761 1.57 14.70 31.58
CA LEU A 761 0.22 14.25 31.93
C LEU A 761 -0.76 14.57 30.80
N THR A 762 -0.69 15.77 30.22
CA THR A 762 -1.52 16.18 29.08
C THR A 762 -0.60 16.59 27.92
N PRO A 763 -0.05 15.63 27.16
CA PRO A 763 0.74 15.95 25.98
C PRO A 763 -0.12 16.68 24.95
N ARG A 764 0.48 17.61 24.21
CA ARG A 764 -0.24 18.49 23.28
C ARG A 764 0.24 18.31 21.84
N LEU A 765 -0.72 18.32 20.91
CA LEU A 765 -0.45 18.52 19.49
C LEU A 765 -0.03 20.00 19.24
N PRO A 766 0.53 20.33 18.07
CA PRO A 766 0.92 21.71 17.74
C PRO A 766 -0.21 22.74 17.85
N ASP A 767 -1.46 22.31 17.71
CA ASP A 767 -2.66 23.16 17.84
C ASP A 767 -3.19 23.29 19.28
N GLY A 768 -2.48 22.73 20.27
CA GLY A 768 -2.81 22.80 21.69
C GLY A 768 -3.85 21.77 22.17
N THR A 769 -4.38 20.93 21.28
CA THR A 769 -5.30 19.84 21.68
C THR A 769 -4.53 18.64 22.22
N LEU A 770 -5.24 17.67 22.84
CA LEU A 770 -4.61 16.49 23.44
C LEU A 770 -3.94 15.63 22.36
N ASP A 771 -2.64 15.38 22.50
CA ASP A 771 -1.90 14.36 21.75
C ASP A 771 -2.24 12.98 22.32
N TYR A 772 -3.39 12.46 21.90
CA TYR A 772 -3.87 11.16 22.37
C TYR A 772 -2.96 10.02 21.94
N CYS A 773 -2.13 10.17 20.90
CA CYS A 773 -1.15 9.15 20.49
C CYS A 773 -0.07 8.91 21.55
N LYS A 774 0.24 9.91 22.38
CA LYS A 774 1.16 9.79 23.52
C LYS A 774 0.45 9.59 24.87
N ALA A 775 -0.88 9.65 24.90
CA ALA A 775 -1.67 9.64 26.11
C ALA A 775 -2.59 8.40 26.27
N TRP A 776 -2.60 7.51 25.29
CA TRP A 776 -3.53 6.37 25.15
C TRP A 776 -2.80 5.03 25.42
N SER A 777 -3.43 4.12 26.17
CA SER A 777 -2.92 2.78 26.52
C SER A 777 -3.12 1.64 25.50
N SER A 778 -4.09 1.69 24.56
CA SER A 778 -4.31 0.60 23.57
C SER A 778 -4.61 1.12 22.16
N THR A 779 -3.75 0.90 21.17
CA THR A 779 -3.96 1.52 19.85
C THR A 779 -4.94 0.73 18.98
N GLU A 780 -6.10 1.32 18.64
CA GLU A 780 -6.82 0.88 17.43
C GLU A 780 -5.96 1.15 16.19
N LYS A 781 -5.99 0.22 15.23
CA LYS A 781 -5.19 0.30 14.00
C LYS A 781 -5.56 1.57 13.22
N GLY A 782 -4.59 2.48 13.08
CA GLY A 782 -4.74 3.72 12.31
C GLY A 782 -4.98 4.98 13.14
N SER A 783 -4.97 4.91 14.47
CA SER A 783 -5.14 6.07 15.35
C SER A 783 -4.13 7.21 15.13
N ALA A 784 -2.86 6.87 14.90
CA ALA A 784 -1.81 7.84 14.61
C ALA A 784 -2.09 8.67 13.34
N ARG A 785 -2.77 8.06 12.36
CA ARG A 785 -3.18 8.73 11.11
C ARG A 785 -4.33 9.71 11.30
N MET A 786 -4.97 9.73 12.47
CA MET A 786 -6.02 10.70 12.76
C MET A 786 -5.46 11.97 13.43
N ALA A 787 -4.16 12.02 13.74
CA ALA A 787 -3.50 13.12 14.42
C ALA A 787 -2.28 13.69 13.68
N ASP A 788 -1.95 13.15 12.50
CA ASP A 788 -0.75 13.52 11.76
C ASP A 788 -0.92 14.84 10.96
N GLY A 789 -2.13 15.38 10.89
CA GLY A 789 -2.42 16.62 10.16
C GLY A 789 -2.51 16.42 8.64
N ASP A 790 -2.53 15.17 8.16
CA ASP A 790 -2.68 14.83 6.76
C ASP A 790 -4.09 14.32 6.44
N PRO A 791 -4.97 15.13 5.81
CA PRO A 791 -6.35 14.73 5.55
C PRO A 791 -6.52 13.62 4.49
N LEU A 792 -5.42 13.13 3.91
CA LEU A 792 -5.42 11.94 3.06
C LEU A 792 -5.27 10.66 3.88
N THR A 793 -4.56 10.67 5.01
CA THR A 793 -4.49 9.53 5.91
C THR A 793 -5.77 9.46 6.74
N PHE A 794 -6.11 8.27 7.24
CA PHE A 794 -7.33 8.08 8.03
C PHE A 794 -7.29 6.82 8.87
N GLY A 795 -8.05 6.84 9.96
CA GLY A 795 -8.53 5.67 10.69
C GLY A 795 -9.99 5.39 10.33
N GLY A 796 -10.37 4.13 10.15
CA GLY A 796 -11.74 3.83 9.74
C GLY A 796 -12.13 2.36 9.68
N LEU A 797 -13.43 2.13 9.57
CA LEU A 797 -14.08 0.82 9.58
C LEU A 797 -15.06 0.66 8.41
N TRP A 798 -15.21 -0.58 7.96
CA TRP A 798 -16.18 -0.99 6.95
C TRP A 798 -17.25 -1.86 7.63
N GLY A 799 -18.54 -1.65 7.33
CA GLY A 799 -19.62 -2.53 7.79
C GLY A 799 -20.76 -1.84 8.54
N PHE A 800 -21.51 -2.62 9.32
CA PHE A 800 -22.76 -2.21 9.97
C PHE A 800 -22.55 -1.58 11.36
N ASP A 801 -21.57 -2.03 12.14
CA ASP A 801 -21.24 -1.50 13.48
C ASP A 801 -20.02 -0.58 13.46
N LYS A 802 -20.20 0.65 12.96
CA LYS A 802 -19.11 1.61 12.74
C LYS A 802 -18.85 2.46 13.98
N ASN A 803 -17.97 1.99 14.86
CA ASN A 803 -17.48 2.80 15.98
C ASN A 803 -15.98 2.62 16.24
N ILE A 804 -15.30 3.71 16.57
CA ILE A 804 -13.90 3.77 16.99
C ILE A 804 -13.91 4.06 18.48
N THR A 805 -13.38 3.15 19.30
CA THR A 805 -13.35 3.29 20.77
C THR A 805 -11.93 3.49 21.28
N MET A 806 -11.71 4.57 22.01
CA MET A 806 -10.45 4.91 22.68
C MET A 806 -10.49 4.54 24.16
N ASP A 807 -9.39 4.03 24.71
CA ASP A 807 -9.21 3.64 26.12
C ASP A 807 -7.96 4.28 26.75
N PHE A 808 -8.13 5.29 27.58
CA PHE A 808 -7.00 5.98 28.22
C PHE A 808 -6.31 5.19 29.34
N GLY A 809 -6.73 3.96 29.64
CA GLY A 809 -6.14 3.09 30.65
C GLY A 809 -6.72 3.29 32.04
N ASN A 810 -6.38 2.40 32.97
CA ASN A 810 -6.97 2.37 34.32
C ASN A 810 -6.72 3.65 35.14
N ARG A 811 -5.59 4.32 34.90
CA ARG A 811 -5.17 5.52 35.66
C ARG A 811 -5.62 6.82 35.04
N PHE A 812 -6.09 6.81 33.80
CA PHE A 812 -6.34 8.04 33.09
C PHE A 812 -7.77 8.15 32.60
N LYS A 813 -8.29 9.36 32.74
CA LYS A 813 -9.57 9.77 32.18
C LYS A 813 -9.34 11.04 31.40
N VAL A 814 -10.19 11.32 30.43
CA VAL A 814 -10.15 12.55 29.67
C VAL A 814 -11.39 13.37 29.97
N LYS A 815 -11.14 14.60 30.41
CA LYS A 815 -12.16 15.63 30.52
C LYS A 815 -12.17 16.40 29.20
N SER A 816 -13.31 16.38 28.51
CA SER A 816 -13.43 16.91 27.15
C SER A 816 -14.39 18.09 27.09
N GLU A 817 -14.01 19.14 26.37
CA GLU A 817 -14.84 20.31 26.08
C GLU A 817 -15.44 20.24 24.68
N ALA A 818 -14.69 19.70 23.73
CA ALA A 818 -15.12 19.49 22.35
C ALA A 818 -14.27 18.42 21.66
N PHE A 819 -14.81 17.87 20.59
CA PHE A 819 -14.10 17.04 19.63
C PHE A 819 -14.07 17.76 18.29
N ARG A 820 -12.94 17.79 17.59
CA ARG A 820 -12.90 18.25 16.21
C ARG A 820 -12.63 17.07 15.30
N ILE A 821 -13.45 16.88 14.27
CA ILE A 821 -13.27 15.79 13.32
C ILE A 821 -13.32 16.28 11.88
N LYS A 822 -12.53 15.66 11.00
CA LYS A 822 -12.54 15.88 9.56
C LYS A 822 -12.59 14.54 8.85
N ALA A 823 -13.38 14.46 7.79
CA ALA A 823 -13.42 13.29 6.93
C ALA A 823 -12.17 13.25 6.05
N ARG A 824 -11.90 12.07 5.47
CA ARG A 824 -10.94 11.96 4.37
C ARG A 824 -11.28 12.93 3.25
N ASP A 825 -10.25 13.62 2.74
CA ASP A 825 -10.38 14.56 1.62
C ASP A 825 -11.10 13.92 0.42
N GLY A 826 -12.01 14.69 -0.18
CA GLY A 826 -12.90 14.26 -1.26
C GLY A 826 -14.07 13.36 -0.85
N PHE A 827 -14.19 12.95 0.42
CA PHE A 827 -15.28 12.09 0.89
C PHE A 827 -15.93 12.56 2.20
N PRO A 828 -16.44 13.81 2.28
CA PRO A 828 -17.00 14.39 3.49
C PRO A 828 -18.19 13.59 4.07
N ILE A 829 -18.91 12.85 3.24
CA ILE A 829 -20.02 11.98 3.67
C ILE A 829 -19.59 10.85 4.62
N ARG A 830 -18.29 10.49 4.69
CA ARG A 830 -17.77 9.34 5.46
C ARG A 830 -17.72 9.55 6.97
N ILE A 831 -18.10 10.73 7.47
CA ILE A 831 -18.31 10.97 8.91
C ILE A 831 -19.68 11.57 9.20
N ALA A 832 -20.53 11.75 8.20
CA ALA A 832 -21.81 12.43 8.38
C ALA A 832 -22.66 11.71 9.43
N GLU A 833 -23.33 12.47 10.29
CA GLU A 833 -24.11 12.02 11.45
C GLU A 833 -23.29 11.43 12.62
N ALA A 834 -21.96 11.49 12.59
CA ALA A 834 -21.14 10.99 13.68
C ALA A 834 -21.34 11.75 15.01
N VAL A 835 -21.26 11.03 16.12
CA VAL A 835 -21.38 11.52 17.51
C VAL A 835 -20.34 10.86 18.42
N VAL A 836 -20.15 11.39 19.64
CA VAL A 836 -19.20 10.84 20.62
C VAL A 836 -19.88 10.44 21.92
N TYR A 837 -19.54 9.25 22.43
CA TYR A 837 -19.98 8.73 23.72
C TYR A 837 -18.81 8.60 24.69
N GLY A 838 -19.08 8.72 25.99
CA GLY A 838 -18.13 8.51 27.08
C GLY A 838 -18.54 7.35 27.98
N SER A 839 -17.57 6.59 28.48
CA SER A 839 -17.79 5.54 29.49
C SER A 839 -16.63 5.42 30.47
N ASN A 840 -16.87 4.86 31.64
CA ASN A 840 -15.83 4.48 32.62
C ASN A 840 -15.75 2.96 32.84
N ASP A 841 -16.66 2.17 32.26
CA ASP A 841 -16.75 0.72 32.45
C ASP A 841 -17.05 -0.06 31.15
N ARG A 842 -17.13 0.64 30.01
CA ARG A 842 -17.54 0.17 28.67
C ARG A 842 -18.94 -0.44 28.57
N LYS A 843 -19.71 -0.48 29.66
CA LYS A 843 -21.08 -1.01 29.71
C LYS A 843 -22.09 0.12 29.62
N HIS A 844 -21.84 1.19 30.38
CA HIS A 844 -22.70 2.36 30.43
C HIS A 844 -22.08 3.46 29.58
N TRP A 845 -22.79 3.85 28.51
CA TRP A 845 -22.35 4.88 27.57
C TRP A 845 -23.22 6.13 27.70
N THR A 846 -22.58 7.28 27.90
CA THR A 846 -23.22 8.59 27.95
C THR A 846 -22.95 9.33 26.65
N LEU A 847 -23.98 9.80 25.95
CA LEU A 847 -23.81 10.65 24.77
C LEU A 847 -23.23 11.99 25.21
N LEU A 848 -22.04 12.33 24.71
CA LEU A 848 -21.31 13.53 25.10
C LEU A 848 -21.64 14.72 24.22
N THR A 849 -21.86 14.52 22.92
CA THR A 849 -22.00 15.64 21.98
C THR A 849 -23.41 16.20 21.91
N GLU A 850 -23.52 17.52 21.73
CA GLU A 850 -24.79 18.24 21.49
C GLU A 850 -25.20 18.13 20.02
N ASN A 851 -24.25 18.35 19.13
CA ASN A 851 -24.42 18.27 17.69
C ASN A 851 -23.83 16.97 17.10
N LYS A 852 -24.25 16.70 15.86
CA LYS A 852 -23.70 15.64 15.02
C LYS A 852 -22.78 16.24 13.97
N ALA A 853 -21.97 15.39 13.36
CA ALA A 853 -21.13 15.77 12.23
C ALA A 853 -21.94 15.97 10.95
N GLU A 854 -21.58 17.00 10.17
CA GLU A 854 -22.14 17.28 8.85
C GLU A 854 -21.27 16.70 7.73
N ALA A 855 -21.84 16.59 6.53
CA ALA A 855 -21.11 16.16 5.33
C ALA A 855 -20.33 17.32 4.70
N THR A 856 -19.34 17.84 5.42
CA THR A 856 -18.50 18.99 5.01
C THR A 856 -17.02 18.60 4.87
N PRO A 857 -16.26 19.20 3.93
CA PRO A 857 -14.82 18.98 3.81
C PRO A 857 -14.04 19.67 4.94
N GLU A 858 -14.66 20.55 5.73
CA GLU A 858 -13.96 21.28 6.78
C GLU A 858 -13.78 20.48 8.07
N LEU A 859 -12.74 20.81 8.83
CA LEU A 859 -12.62 20.37 10.22
C LEU A 859 -13.77 20.98 11.02
N GLN A 860 -14.63 20.14 11.57
CA GLN A 860 -15.85 20.54 12.27
C GLN A 860 -15.76 20.24 13.76
N THR A 861 -16.42 21.06 14.58
CA THR A 861 -16.42 20.92 16.03
C THR A 861 -17.71 20.28 16.51
N LEU A 862 -17.59 19.16 17.22
CA LEU A 862 -18.65 18.53 18.01
C LEU A 862 -18.52 19.00 19.45
N VAL A 863 -19.46 19.82 19.89
CA VAL A 863 -19.45 20.45 21.21
C VAL A 863 -19.91 19.43 22.26
N VAL A 864 -19.17 19.32 23.37
CA VAL A 864 -19.60 18.50 24.51
C VAL A 864 -20.70 19.22 25.29
N ARG A 865 -21.74 18.46 25.67
CA ARG A 865 -22.87 18.90 26.48
C ARG A 865 -22.39 19.57 27.76
N GLU A 866 -22.98 20.71 28.10
CA GLU A 866 -22.58 21.51 29.27
C GLU A 866 -22.44 20.65 30.55
N GLY A 867 -23.42 19.78 30.84
CA GLY A 867 -23.41 18.90 32.02
C GLY A 867 -22.32 17.81 32.01
N GLU A 868 -21.76 17.49 30.84
CA GLU A 868 -20.73 16.46 30.69
C GLU A 868 -19.31 17.05 30.65
N ARG A 869 -19.13 18.37 30.42
CA ARG A 869 -17.80 19.03 30.38
C ARG A 869 -17.04 18.96 31.69
N ALA A 870 -17.75 18.84 32.82
CA ALA A 870 -17.14 18.69 34.15
C ALA A 870 -16.69 17.25 34.45
N ARG A 871 -17.13 16.27 33.66
CA ARG A 871 -16.87 14.84 33.89
C ARG A 871 -15.69 14.38 33.06
N ALA A 872 -15.04 13.32 33.55
CA ALA A 872 -13.93 12.68 32.86
C ALA A 872 -14.24 11.21 32.61
N TYR A 873 -13.86 10.74 31.43
CA TYR A 873 -14.15 9.39 30.95
C TYR A 873 -12.88 8.66 30.58
N ARG A 874 -12.77 7.39 30.97
CA ARG A 874 -11.70 6.50 30.52
C ARG A 874 -11.87 6.11 29.06
N TYR A 875 -13.11 5.95 28.61
CA TYR A 875 -13.42 5.51 27.25
C TYR A 875 -14.14 6.59 26.47
N LEU A 876 -13.72 6.80 25.22
CA LEU A 876 -14.40 7.67 24.26
C LEU A 876 -14.74 6.87 23.01
N ARG A 877 -15.99 6.89 22.57
CA ARG A 877 -16.45 6.14 21.38
C ARG A 877 -17.01 7.09 20.33
N PHE A 878 -16.36 7.15 19.18
CA PHE A 878 -16.84 7.85 17.98
C PHE A 878 -17.72 6.89 17.21
N PHE A 879 -18.99 7.25 17.03
CA PHE A 879 -20.00 6.37 16.44
C PHE A 879 -20.67 7.05 15.26
N MET A 880 -20.79 6.33 14.13
CA MET A 880 -21.58 6.74 12.99
C MET A 880 -22.73 5.75 12.77
N PRO A 881 -23.99 6.20 12.74
CA PRO A 881 -25.12 5.30 12.49
C PRO A 881 -25.02 4.65 11.10
N ALA A 882 -25.54 3.43 10.96
CA ALA A 882 -25.36 2.59 9.77
C ALA A 882 -25.91 3.19 8.46
N LYS A 883 -26.82 4.17 8.55
CA LYS A 883 -27.34 4.96 7.42
C LYS A 883 -26.92 6.42 7.62
N PRO A 884 -26.37 7.09 6.59
CA PRO A 884 -26.56 6.81 5.16
C PRO A 884 -25.41 6.08 4.43
N TYR A 885 -24.26 5.79 5.06
CA TYR A 885 -23.07 5.34 4.33
C TYR A 885 -22.40 4.09 4.93
N ALA A 886 -21.83 3.23 4.08
CA ALA A 886 -21.23 1.95 4.49
C ALA A 886 -19.80 2.06 5.07
N ILE A 887 -19.19 3.24 4.98
CA ILE A 887 -17.78 3.51 5.31
C ILE A 887 -17.72 4.63 6.35
N PHE A 888 -17.02 4.40 7.46
CA PHE A 888 -16.70 5.43 8.47
C PHE A 888 -15.20 5.68 8.49
N GLU A 889 -14.76 6.88 8.13
CA GLU A 889 -13.34 7.25 8.03
C GLU A 889 -13.11 8.65 8.59
N ILE A 890 -12.34 8.73 9.67
CA ILE A 890 -11.88 9.98 10.26
C ILE A 890 -10.45 10.21 9.80
N ALA A 891 -10.19 11.33 9.13
CA ALA A 891 -8.86 11.73 8.72
C ALA A 891 -8.17 12.59 9.76
N GLU A 892 -8.91 13.51 10.39
CA GLU A 892 -8.38 14.28 11.52
C GLU A 892 -9.32 14.16 12.71
N LEU A 893 -8.73 13.98 13.88
CA LEU A 893 -9.37 14.02 15.17
C LEU A 893 -8.55 14.93 16.10
N ARG A 894 -9.24 15.83 16.80
CA ARG A 894 -8.70 16.61 17.91
C ARG A 894 -9.59 16.45 19.12
N ILE A 895 -8.99 16.22 20.27
CA ILE A 895 -9.69 16.18 21.56
C ILE A 895 -9.32 17.47 22.30
N VAL A 896 -10.28 18.39 22.39
CA VAL A 896 -10.12 19.61 23.19
C VAL A 896 -10.45 19.26 24.63
N GLY A 897 -9.42 19.20 25.47
CA GLY A 897 -9.57 18.74 26.84
C GLY A 897 -8.23 18.51 27.53
N GLU A 898 -8.29 17.85 28.68
CA GLU A 898 -7.12 17.46 29.46
C GLU A 898 -7.23 16.01 29.91
N ARG A 899 -6.09 15.33 29.97
CA ARG A 899 -5.99 14.01 30.57
C ARG A 899 -5.75 14.21 32.06
N ILE A 900 -6.58 13.58 32.88
CA ILE A 900 -6.42 13.55 34.33
C ILE A 900 -5.87 12.19 34.75
N GLU A 901 -4.97 12.20 35.70
CA GLU A 901 -4.50 11.00 36.41
C GLU A 901 -5.41 10.81 37.62
N ASP A 902 -6.06 9.66 37.69
CA ASP A 902 -6.81 9.22 38.86
C ASP A 902 -5.80 8.86 39.95
N PRO A 903 -5.84 9.51 41.13
CA PRO A 903 -4.92 9.20 42.23
C PRO A 903 -5.25 7.85 42.90
N SER A 904 -6.37 7.21 42.54
CA SER A 904 -6.71 5.87 43.00
C SER A 904 -5.63 4.87 42.55
N PRO A 905 -5.25 3.90 43.40
CA PRO A 905 -4.26 2.91 43.02
C PRO A 905 -4.75 2.10 41.81
N ASP A 906 -3.83 1.71 40.93
CA ASP A 906 -4.12 0.75 39.87
C ASP A 906 -4.83 -0.47 40.46
N LEU A 907 -5.95 -0.90 39.88
CA LEU A 907 -6.67 -2.06 40.38
C LEU A 907 -6.44 -3.25 39.46
N TYR A 908 -5.98 -4.35 40.05
CA TYR A 908 -6.14 -5.66 39.48
C TYR A 908 -7.61 -6.08 39.68
N LEU A 909 -8.42 -6.07 38.61
CA LEU A 909 -9.84 -6.48 38.67
C LEU A 909 -9.98 -8.00 38.78
N ALA A 910 -10.94 -8.49 39.57
CA ALA A 910 -11.28 -9.91 39.61
C ALA A 910 -11.72 -10.42 38.23
N TYR A 911 -11.15 -11.53 37.77
CA TYR A 911 -11.48 -12.13 36.46
C TYR A 911 -12.09 -13.53 36.56
N ILE A 912 -12.17 -14.08 37.77
CA ILE A 912 -12.82 -15.37 38.04
C ILE A 912 -13.61 -15.29 39.36
N SER A 913 -14.73 -16.00 39.45
CA SER A 913 -15.50 -16.12 40.69
C SER A 913 -15.53 -17.55 41.21
N GLY A 914 -15.82 -17.70 42.52
CA GLY A 914 -16.21 -18.98 43.10
C GLY A 914 -17.67 -19.35 42.78
N TYR A 915 -18.10 -20.48 43.33
CA TYR A 915 -19.45 -21.01 43.18
C TYR A 915 -20.39 -20.47 44.27
N PRO A 916 -21.73 -20.48 44.04
CA PRO A 916 -22.71 -19.99 45.01
C PRO A 916 -22.68 -20.72 46.38
N ASP A 917 -22.11 -21.91 46.43
CA ASP A 917 -21.92 -22.71 47.65
C ASP A 917 -20.69 -22.28 48.50
N GLY A 918 -19.97 -21.24 48.08
CA GLY A 918 -18.79 -20.71 48.78
C GLY A 918 -17.48 -21.46 48.47
N THR A 919 -17.48 -22.37 47.49
CA THR A 919 -16.28 -23.10 47.04
C THR A 919 -15.63 -22.46 45.81
N PHE A 920 -14.33 -22.68 45.60
CA PHE A 920 -13.61 -22.31 44.38
C PHE A 920 -13.41 -23.48 43.42
N ARG A 921 -13.36 -24.71 43.94
CA ARG A 921 -13.10 -25.98 43.25
C ARG A 921 -11.74 -26.02 42.54
N PRO A 922 -10.61 -25.86 43.27
CA PRO A 922 -9.29 -25.69 42.67
C PRO A 922 -8.83 -26.86 41.78
N ASN A 923 -9.26 -28.09 42.09
CA ASN A 923 -8.88 -29.30 41.34
C ASN A 923 -9.83 -29.65 40.18
N GLN A 924 -10.90 -28.88 39.99
CA GLN A 924 -11.81 -29.09 38.86
C GLN A 924 -11.09 -28.76 37.55
N LYS A 925 -11.19 -29.66 36.57
CA LYS A 925 -10.65 -29.46 35.22
C LYS A 925 -11.50 -28.42 34.49
N LEU A 926 -10.85 -27.48 33.82
CA LEU A 926 -11.52 -26.48 32.98
C LEU A 926 -11.84 -27.08 31.61
N THR A 927 -13.04 -26.82 31.14
CA THR A 927 -13.37 -27.04 29.73
C THR A 927 -12.69 -25.98 28.85
N ARG A 928 -12.50 -26.30 27.57
CA ARG A 928 -11.92 -25.38 26.58
C ARG A 928 -12.74 -24.11 26.43
N GLY A 929 -14.08 -24.22 26.45
CA GLY A 929 -14.99 -23.08 26.45
C GLY A 929 -14.77 -22.18 27.66
N GLU A 930 -14.75 -22.74 28.88
CA GLU A 930 -14.54 -21.96 30.12
C GLU A 930 -13.17 -21.28 30.16
N ALA A 931 -12.10 -21.99 29.77
CA ALA A 931 -10.76 -21.42 29.76
C ALA A 931 -10.64 -20.25 28.76
N VAL A 932 -11.25 -20.38 27.58
CA VAL A 932 -11.28 -19.31 26.57
C VAL A 932 -12.14 -18.14 27.04
N SER A 933 -13.28 -18.38 27.69
CA SER A 933 -14.08 -17.31 28.30
C SER A 933 -13.30 -16.51 29.35
N LEU A 934 -12.54 -17.18 30.21
CA LEU A 934 -11.71 -16.52 31.23
C LEU A 934 -10.56 -15.73 30.59
N LEU A 935 -9.89 -16.27 29.56
CA LEU A 935 -8.83 -15.56 28.83
C LEU A 935 -9.37 -14.39 28.01
N ALA A 936 -10.54 -14.53 27.38
CA ALA A 936 -11.20 -13.44 26.66
C ALA A 936 -11.50 -12.26 27.59
N GLY A 937 -11.91 -12.53 28.84
CA GLY A 937 -12.10 -11.51 29.87
C GLY A 937 -10.80 -10.81 30.31
N LEU A 938 -9.63 -11.38 30.01
CA LEU A 938 -8.32 -10.77 30.23
C LEU A 938 -7.79 -10.02 28.99
N VAL A 939 -8.54 -10.02 27.88
CA VAL A 939 -8.18 -9.24 26.69
C VAL A 939 -8.82 -7.86 26.81
N ASP A 940 -7.98 -6.83 26.82
CA ASP A 940 -8.38 -5.43 27.03
C ASP A 940 -9.35 -4.87 25.97
N ASP A 941 -9.66 -5.56 24.88
CA ASP A 941 -10.56 -5.11 23.79
C ASP A 941 -11.87 -5.93 23.68
N TYR A 942 -12.16 -6.84 24.61
CA TYR A 942 -13.34 -7.69 24.53
C TYR A 942 -14.58 -7.03 25.14
N THR A 943 -15.50 -6.48 24.32
CA THR A 943 -16.53 -5.54 24.83
C THR A 943 -17.99 -5.74 24.39
N ASP A 944 -18.29 -6.46 23.31
CA ASP A 944 -19.65 -6.50 22.75
C ASP A 944 -20.15 -7.93 22.51
N LYS A 945 -20.81 -8.50 23.53
CA LYS A 945 -21.51 -9.79 23.41
C LYS A 945 -22.65 -9.68 22.39
N GLY A 946 -22.65 -10.50 21.34
CA GLY A 946 -23.61 -10.52 20.24
C GLY A 946 -23.12 -9.95 18.90
N ALA A 947 -21.93 -9.34 18.84
CA ALA A 947 -21.38 -8.70 17.63
C ALA A 947 -20.49 -9.62 16.76
N TYR A 948 -20.20 -10.84 17.24
CA TYR A 948 -19.25 -11.75 16.60
C TYR A 948 -19.96 -12.96 16.00
N ASP A 949 -19.66 -13.28 14.75
CA ASP A 949 -20.10 -14.53 14.14
C ASP A 949 -19.08 -15.64 14.40
N CYS A 950 -19.58 -16.79 14.88
CA CYS A 950 -18.77 -17.98 15.11
C CYS A 950 -18.96 -18.96 13.94
N SER A 951 -17.86 -19.40 13.32
CA SER A 951 -17.89 -20.39 12.24
C SER A 951 -17.83 -21.84 12.73
N PHE A 952 -17.73 -22.07 14.04
CA PHE A 952 -17.63 -23.42 14.62
C PHE A 952 -19.00 -24.05 14.77
N ILE A 953 -19.16 -25.27 14.24
CA ILE A 953 -20.48 -25.92 14.11
C ILE A 953 -21.04 -26.44 15.43
N ASP A 954 -20.20 -26.61 16.45
CA ASP A 954 -20.52 -27.12 17.78
C ASP A 954 -20.60 -26.01 18.85
N VAL A 955 -20.39 -24.75 18.48
CA VAL A 955 -20.56 -23.59 19.35
C VAL A 955 -21.90 -22.93 19.02
N LYS A 956 -22.93 -23.28 19.78
CA LYS A 956 -24.30 -22.79 19.56
C LYS A 956 -24.44 -21.32 19.98
N ARG A 957 -25.26 -20.55 19.26
CA ARG A 957 -25.46 -19.11 19.49
C ARG A 957 -26.02 -18.75 20.88
N ASP A 958 -26.69 -19.69 21.54
CA ASP A 958 -27.23 -19.57 22.89
C ASP A 958 -26.29 -20.08 23.99
N ALA A 959 -25.11 -20.60 23.62
CA ALA A 959 -24.12 -21.07 24.59
C ALA A 959 -23.49 -19.88 25.33
N PRO A 960 -23.22 -20.00 26.66
CA PRO A 960 -22.71 -18.89 27.47
C PRO A 960 -21.31 -18.40 27.05
N TYR A 961 -20.55 -19.24 26.36
CA TYR A 961 -19.21 -18.96 25.82
C TYR A 961 -19.19 -18.57 24.34
N PHE A 962 -20.36 -18.46 23.67
CA PHE A 962 -20.43 -18.22 22.22
C PHE A 962 -19.64 -16.99 21.79
N ASP A 963 -19.93 -15.84 22.42
CA ASP A 963 -19.30 -14.57 22.08
C ASP A 963 -17.80 -14.56 22.39
N ASP A 964 -17.41 -15.22 23.48
CA ASP A 964 -16.01 -15.26 23.91
C ASP A 964 -15.16 -16.05 22.89
N VAL A 965 -15.68 -17.20 22.44
CA VAL A 965 -15.05 -18.04 21.42
C VAL A 965 -15.05 -17.34 20.06
N ALA A 966 -16.16 -16.71 19.67
CA ALA A 966 -16.28 -16.00 18.41
C ALA A 966 -15.29 -14.83 18.33
N TYR A 967 -15.17 -14.05 19.41
CA TYR A 967 -14.19 -12.96 19.52
C TYR A 967 -12.76 -13.48 19.41
N MET A 968 -12.37 -14.43 20.24
CA MET A 968 -11.00 -14.97 20.26
C MET A 968 -10.62 -15.62 18.92
N SER A 969 -11.59 -16.23 18.23
CA SER A 969 -11.41 -16.79 16.88
C SER A 969 -11.20 -15.70 15.84
N SER A 970 -11.99 -14.61 15.88
CA SER A 970 -11.84 -13.47 14.97
C SER A 970 -10.48 -12.77 15.08
N LYS A 971 -9.84 -12.86 16.26
CA LYS A 971 -8.49 -12.35 16.53
C LYS A 971 -7.39 -13.37 16.17
N GLY A 972 -7.74 -14.57 15.73
CA GLY A 972 -6.80 -15.65 15.43
C GLY A 972 -6.14 -16.27 16.66
N LEU A 973 -6.68 -16.05 17.86
CA LEU A 973 -6.12 -16.54 19.12
C LEU A 973 -6.50 -18.01 19.38
N VAL A 974 -7.69 -18.40 18.93
CA VAL A 974 -8.18 -19.78 19.01
C VAL A 974 -8.57 -20.30 17.63
N ALA A 975 -8.46 -21.61 17.43
CA ALA A 975 -8.88 -22.31 16.22
C ALA A 975 -9.68 -23.57 16.58
N GLY A 976 -10.46 -24.05 15.62
CA GLY A 976 -11.11 -25.36 15.66
C GLY A 976 -10.31 -26.41 14.88
N ASP A 977 -10.82 -27.62 14.83
CA ASP A 977 -10.25 -28.69 13.99
C ASP A 977 -10.60 -28.53 12.49
N ASP A 978 -10.07 -29.42 11.66
CA ASP A 978 -10.32 -29.44 10.20
C ASP A 978 -11.80 -29.62 9.83
N ALA A 979 -12.63 -30.11 10.76
CA ALA A 979 -14.07 -30.26 10.61
C ALA A 979 -14.85 -29.03 11.10
N LYS A 980 -14.16 -27.92 11.43
CA LYS A 980 -14.71 -26.69 12.00
C LYS A 980 -15.42 -26.91 13.34
N ARG A 981 -14.94 -27.83 14.18
CA ARG A 981 -15.40 -28.02 15.56
C ARG A 981 -14.42 -27.40 16.54
N PHE A 982 -14.93 -26.73 17.56
CA PHE A 982 -14.15 -26.11 18.62
C PHE A 982 -13.93 -27.02 19.83
N HIS A 983 -14.83 -27.98 20.06
CA HIS A 983 -14.86 -28.88 21.21
C HIS A 983 -14.95 -28.14 22.57
N PRO A 984 -15.95 -27.26 22.76
CA PRO A 984 -16.01 -26.39 23.94
C PRO A 984 -16.11 -27.14 25.26
N ASP A 985 -16.74 -28.32 25.27
CA ASP A 985 -17.01 -29.09 26.50
C ASP A 985 -15.87 -30.05 26.87
N ASN A 986 -14.84 -30.21 26.01
CA ASN A 986 -13.67 -31.02 26.32
C ASN A 986 -12.76 -30.29 27.32
N PRO A 987 -12.05 -31.01 28.21
CA PRO A 987 -11.01 -30.40 29.04
C PRO A 987 -9.93 -29.74 28.18
N ILE A 988 -9.51 -28.52 28.54
CA ILE A 988 -8.39 -27.87 27.86
C ILE A 988 -7.06 -28.53 28.26
N SER A 989 -6.20 -28.79 27.28
CA SER A 989 -4.87 -29.33 27.55
C SER A 989 -3.86 -28.22 27.91
N ARG A 990 -2.77 -28.58 28.58
CA ARG A 990 -1.66 -27.66 28.90
C ARG A 990 -1.04 -27.05 27.65
N GLY A 991 -0.90 -27.83 26.57
CA GLY A 991 -0.39 -27.37 25.29
C GLY A 991 -1.30 -26.34 24.62
N GLU A 992 -2.61 -26.56 24.67
CA GLU A 992 -3.60 -25.62 24.11
C GLU A 992 -3.64 -24.31 24.87
N LEU A 993 -3.60 -24.37 26.22
CA LEU A 993 -3.51 -23.18 27.05
C LEU A 993 -2.24 -22.37 26.71
N ALA A 994 -1.07 -23.02 26.60
CA ALA A 994 0.18 -22.37 26.25
C ALA A 994 0.12 -21.73 24.84
N ALA A 995 -0.49 -22.41 23.87
CA ALA A 995 -0.67 -21.87 22.52
C ALA A 995 -1.49 -20.56 22.51
N ILE A 996 -2.60 -20.54 23.26
CA ILE A 996 -3.46 -19.36 23.34
C ILE A 996 -2.71 -18.21 24.04
N MET A 997 -2.04 -18.48 25.17
CA MET A 997 -1.27 -17.48 25.91
C MET A 997 -0.12 -16.89 25.07
N ALA A 998 0.62 -17.73 24.34
CA ALA A 998 1.71 -17.29 23.47
C ALA A 998 1.20 -16.36 22.36
N ARG A 999 0.04 -16.67 21.77
CA ARG A 999 -0.61 -15.85 20.72
C ARG A 999 -1.15 -14.54 21.28
N MET A 1000 -1.78 -14.58 22.45
CA MET A 1000 -2.29 -13.38 23.14
C MET A 1000 -1.18 -12.35 23.38
N GLN A 1001 0.02 -12.81 23.72
CA GLN A 1001 1.17 -11.96 24.01
C GLN A 1001 2.10 -11.75 22.80
N GLY A 1002 1.73 -12.30 21.63
CA GLY A 1002 2.50 -12.14 20.40
C GLY A 1002 3.95 -12.61 20.49
N LEU A 1003 4.26 -13.62 21.31
CA LEU A 1003 5.62 -14.06 21.59
C LEU A 1003 6.36 -14.49 20.32
N LYS A 1004 7.59 -14.01 20.13
CA LYS A 1004 8.49 -14.31 19.00
C LYS A 1004 9.87 -14.74 19.51
N GLY A 1005 10.69 -15.30 18.63
CA GLY A 1005 12.07 -15.69 18.94
C GLY A 1005 12.37 -17.17 18.70
N LYS A 1006 13.65 -17.48 18.47
CA LYS A 1006 14.15 -18.84 18.15
C LYS A 1006 14.95 -19.50 19.27
N ASP A 1007 15.44 -18.73 20.25
CA ASP A 1007 16.16 -19.27 21.40
C ASP A 1007 15.16 -19.75 22.47
N MET A 1008 15.02 -21.05 22.61
CA MET A 1008 13.94 -21.71 23.35
C MET A 1008 14.46 -22.90 24.16
N PRO A 1009 14.01 -23.08 25.42
CA PRO A 1009 14.47 -24.18 26.27
C PRO A 1009 14.06 -25.53 25.68
N ALA A 1010 14.93 -26.53 25.83
CA ALA A 1010 14.61 -27.92 25.51
C ALA A 1010 13.72 -28.53 26.61
N LEU A 1011 12.70 -29.30 26.20
CA LEU A 1011 11.76 -29.98 27.08
C LEU A 1011 11.72 -31.45 26.72
N LYS A 1012 11.64 -32.32 27.73
CA LYS A 1012 11.86 -33.77 27.59
C LYS A 1012 10.83 -34.47 26.69
N ASP A 1013 9.61 -33.96 26.65
CA ASP A 1013 8.44 -34.52 25.97
C ASP A 1013 7.83 -33.58 24.91
N VAL A 1014 8.52 -32.50 24.56
CA VAL A 1014 8.10 -31.55 23.51
C VAL A 1014 9.13 -31.58 22.38
N GLY A 1015 8.90 -32.44 21.39
CA GLY A 1015 9.71 -32.53 20.18
C GLY A 1015 9.18 -31.63 19.06
N VAL A 1016 9.87 -31.64 17.91
CA VAL A 1016 9.48 -30.84 16.72
C VAL A 1016 8.09 -31.18 16.17
N ASN A 1017 7.59 -32.40 16.43
CA ASN A 1017 6.27 -32.86 15.99
C ASN A 1017 5.20 -32.77 17.09
N THR A 1018 5.54 -32.28 18.28
CA THR A 1018 4.55 -32.07 19.34
C THR A 1018 3.66 -30.88 18.96
N ALA A 1019 2.34 -31.03 19.12
CA ALA A 1019 1.42 -29.93 18.87
C ALA A 1019 1.80 -28.71 19.73
N TYR A 1020 1.85 -27.53 19.11
CA TYR A 1020 2.20 -26.26 19.74
C TYR A 1020 3.62 -26.21 20.37
N ALA A 1021 4.57 -27.00 19.85
CA ALA A 1021 5.90 -27.12 20.43
C ALA A 1021 6.61 -25.78 20.65
N ASP A 1022 6.56 -24.87 19.67
CA ASP A 1022 7.18 -23.56 19.77
C ASP A 1022 6.48 -22.67 20.79
N GLU A 1023 5.14 -22.61 20.77
CA GLU A 1023 4.37 -21.83 21.73
C GLU A 1023 4.58 -22.32 23.17
N ILE A 1024 4.61 -23.64 23.39
CA ILE A 1024 4.91 -24.24 24.69
C ILE A 1024 6.27 -23.78 25.19
N ARG A 1025 7.32 -23.90 24.37
CA ARG A 1025 8.67 -23.54 24.80
C ARG A 1025 8.81 -22.04 25.08
N ARG A 1026 8.10 -21.18 24.35
CA ARG A 1026 8.05 -19.73 24.60
C ARG A 1026 7.41 -19.44 25.96
N VAL A 1027 6.24 -20.01 26.24
CA VAL A 1027 5.55 -19.80 27.53
C VAL A 1027 6.34 -20.34 28.71
N VAL A 1028 7.11 -21.43 28.53
CA VAL A 1028 8.04 -21.93 29.54
C VAL A 1028 9.24 -21.00 29.74
N LYS A 1029 9.80 -20.44 28.65
CA LYS A 1029 10.88 -19.43 28.72
C LYS A 1029 10.46 -18.21 29.54
N GLU A 1030 9.23 -17.74 29.32
CA GLU A 1030 8.64 -16.63 30.09
C GLU A 1030 8.28 -17.01 31.54
N GLY A 1031 8.35 -18.29 31.90
CA GLY A 1031 8.06 -18.78 33.25
C GLY A 1031 6.58 -18.79 33.64
N TRP A 1032 5.66 -18.54 32.70
CA TRP A 1032 4.22 -18.49 32.98
C TRP A 1032 3.67 -19.88 33.30
N VAL A 1033 4.07 -20.89 32.52
CA VAL A 1033 3.78 -22.31 32.78
C VAL A 1033 5.11 -23.05 32.96
N LYS A 1034 5.21 -23.86 34.01
CA LYS A 1034 6.44 -24.61 34.33
C LYS A 1034 6.34 -26.06 33.89
N ALA A 1035 7.46 -26.62 33.42
CA ALA A 1035 7.67 -28.06 33.32
C ALA A 1035 7.78 -28.68 34.73
N ASP A 1036 7.54 -29.98 34.83
CA ASP A 1036 7.71 -30.72 36.08
C ASP A 1036 9.19 -30.92 36.45
N GLU A 1037 9.45 -31.46 37.65
CA GLU A 1037 10.81 -31.71 38.16
C GLU A 1037 11.63 -32.66 37.28
N SER A 1038 10.99 -33.44 36.41
CA SER A 1038 11.65 -34.34 35.46
C SER A 1038 12.02 -33.67 34.13
N GLY A 1039 11.67 -32.39 33.95
CA GLY A 1039 11.84 -31.62 32.73
C GLY A 1039 10.76 -31.88 31.66
N ALA A 1040 9.65 -32.53 32.02
CA ALA A 1040 8.52 -32.80 31.13
C ALA A 1040 7.42 -31.74 31.27
N PHE A 1041 6.86 -31.28 30.16
CA PHE A 1041 5.80 -30.28 30.11
C PHE A 1041 4.39 -30.88 30.23
N ARG A 1042 4.21 -32.10 29.72
CA ARG A 1042 2.96 -32.86 29.62
C ARG A 1042 1.88 -32.11 28.82
N PRO A 1043 2.06 -31.94 27.50
CA PRO A 1043 1.20 -31.08 26.68
C PRO A 1043 -0.26 -31.54 26.63
N ASP A 1044 -0.53 -32.84 26.76
CA ASP A 1044 -1.87 -33.41 26.65
C ASP A 1044 -2.63 -33.50 27.99
N ASP A 1045 -1.96 -33.21 29.12
CA ASP A 1045 -2.59 -33.26 30.43
C ASP A 1045 -3.63 -32.12 30.58
N PRO A 1046 -4.80 -32.39 31.18
CA PRO A 1046 -5.85 -31.39 31.33
C PRO A 1046 -5.55 -30.41 32.47
N VAL A 1047 -5.88 -29.13 32.27
CA VAL A 1047 -5.59 -28.04 33.21
C VAL A 1047 -6.68 -27.90 34.29
N THR A 1048 -6.28 -27.79 35.56
CA THR A 1048 -7.19 -27.45 36.67
C THR A 1048 -7.43 -25.95 36.79
N ARG A 1049 -8.52 -25.54 37.47
CA ARG A 1049 -8.79 -24.13 37.81
C ARG A 1049 -7.63 -23.46 38.53
N ALA A 1050 -6.98 -24.16 39.47
CA ALA A 1050 -5.83 -23.63 40.20
C ALA A 1050 -4.60 -23.42 39.31
N GLU A 1051 -4.29 -24.36 38.41
CA GLU A 1051 -3.18 -24.22 37.46
C GLU A 1051 -3.42 -23.08 36.46
N PHE A 1052 -4.66 -22.93 36.00
CA PHE A 1052 -5.04 -21.84 35.09
C PHE A 1052 -4.82 -20.47 35.72
N VAL A 1053 -5.29 -20.24 36.95
CA VAL A 1053 -5.14 -18.92 37.58
C VAL A 1053 -3.67 -18.57 37.84
N VAL A 1054 -2.85 -19.57 38.20
CA VAL A 1054 -1.40 -19.37 38.38
C VAL A 1054 -0.75 -18.95 37.06
N ALA A 1055 -1.08 -19.63 35.96
CA ALA A 1055 -0.54 -19.30 34.64
C ALA A 1055 -1.01 -17.91 34.17
N ALA A 1056 -2.30 -17.61 34.31
CA ALA A 1056 -2.89 -16.34 33.89
C ALA A 1056 -2.36 -15.15 34.70
N ASN A 1057 -2.21 -15.27 36.03
CA ASN A 1057 -1.63 -14.21 36.87
C ASN A 1057 -0.17 -13.93 36.50
N ARG A 1058 0.62 -14.95 36.19
CA ARG A 1058 2.02 -14.76 35.75
C ARG A 1058 2.10 -14.09 34.39
N MET A 1059 1.29 -14.52 33.43
CA MET A 1059 1.21 -13.89 32.11
C MET A 1059 0.81 -12.42 32.19
N THR A 1060 -0.10 -12.09 33.11
CA THR A 1060 -0.58 -10.71 33.31
C THR A 1060 0.27 -9.93 34.32
N GLY A 1061 1.37 -10.50 34.82
CA GLY A 1061 2.28 -9.84 35.75
C GLY A 1061 1.63 -9.40 37.07
N ARG A 1062 0.59 -10.09 37.55
CA ARG A 1062 -0.15 -9.71 38.76
C ARG A 1062 0.70 -9.92 40.01
N THR A 1063 1.02 -8.84 40.71
CA THR A 1063 1.88 -8.81 41.90
C THR A 1063 1.14 -8.29 43.14
N GLY A 1064 1.73 -8.44 44.32
CA GLY A 1064 1.10 -8.04 45.59
C GLY A 1064 0.09 -9.07 46.10
N SER A 1065 -0.56 -8.77 47.22
CA SER A 1065 -1.57 -9.66 47.83
C SER A 1065 -2.87 -8.89 48.11
N PRO A 1066 -4.03 -9.39 47.66
CA PRO A 1066 -5.33 -8.80 48.00
C PRO A 1066 -5.74 -9.01 49.46
N HIS A 1067 -5.01 -9.84 50.22
CA HIS A 1067 -5.54 -10.42 51.45
C HIS A 1067 -4.59 -10.32 52.65
N SER A 1068 -5.12 -9.84 53.78
CA SER A 1068 -4.45 -9.80 55.09
C SER A 1068 -5.16 -10.66 56.16
N GLY A 1069 -6.00 -11.63 55.76
CA GLY A 1069 -6.86 -12.45 56.66
C GLY A 1069 -7.20 -13.86 56.16
N THR A 1070 -8.31 -14.46 56.63
CA THR A 1070 -8.73 -15.85 56.31
C THR A 1070 -9.23 -16.00 54.87
N PRO A 1071 -8.83 -17.03 54.10
CA PRO A 1071 -9.27 -17.23 52.71
C PRO A 1071 -10.80 -17.18 52.52
N SER A 1072 -11.25 -16.60 51.41
CA SER A 1072 -12.68 -16.36 51.12
C SER A 1072 -13.46 -17.60 50.66
N PHE A 1073 -12.77 -18.72 50.36
CA PHE A 1073 -13.38 -19.95 49.87
C PHE A 1073 -13.20 -21.11 50.86
N SER A 1074 -14.26 -21.87 51.10
CA SER A 1074 -14.29 -22.93 52.13
C SER A 1074 -13.41 -24.14 51.80
N ASP A 1075 -13.11 -24.36 50.53
CA ASP A 1075 -12.28 -25.47 50.01
C ASP A 1075 -10.85 -25.05 49.63
N VAL A 1076 -10.45 -23.81 49.93
CA VAL A 1076 -9.10 -23.29 49.69
C VAL A 1076 -8.51 -22.80 51.02
N PRO A 1077 -7.98 -23.71 51.87
CA PRO A 1077 -7.31 -23.30 53.11
C PRO A 1077 -6.03 -22.50 52.81
N ALA A 1078 -5.55 -21.73 53.79
CA ALA A 1078 -4.34 -20.90 53.63
C ALA A 1078 -3.07 -21.71 53.29
N SER A 1079 -3.07 -23.01 53.61
CA SER A 1079 -1.99 -23.96 53.26
C SER A 1079 -2.08 -24.51 51.83
N HIS A 1080 -3.14 -24.22 51.07
CA HIS A 1080 -3.27 -24.67 49.69
C HIS A 1080 -2.23 -23.98 48.81
N TRP A 1081 -1.51 -24.74 47.99
CA TRP A 1081 -0.36 -24.25 47.21
C TRP A 1081 -0.69 -23.07 46.26
N ALA A 1082 -1.93 -23.00 45.78
CA ALA A 1082 -2.44 -21.92 44.91
C ALA A 1082 -3.28 -20.87 45.65
N CYS A 1083 -3.36 -20.90 46.99
CA CYS A 1083 -4.26 -20.03 47.76
C CYS A 1083 -4.08 -18.55 47.37
N GLU A 1084 -2.84 -18.06 47.35
CA GLU A 1084 -2.55 -16.66 47.05
C GLU A 1084 -2.98 -16.28 45.61
N GLU A 1085 -2.65 -17.12 44.63
CA GLU A 1085 -2.98 -16.90 43.22
C GLU A 1085 -4.49 -16.93 42.96
N ILE A 1086 -5.21 -17.84 43.64
CA ILE A 1086 -6.68 -17.90 43.61
C ILE A 1086 -7.28 -16.60 44.16
N MET A 1087 -6.75 -16.09 45.26
CA MET A 1087 -7.25 -14.84 45.86
C MET A 1087 -6.96 -13.64 44.95
N LYS A 1088 -5.79 -13.57 44.28
CA LYS A 1088 -5.44 -12.53 43.28
C LYS A 1088 -6.37 -12.55 42.06
N ALA A 1089 -6.82 -13.73 41.66
CA ALA A 1089 -7.70 -13.89 40.52
C ALA A 1089 -9.15 -13.52 40.85
N ALA A 1090 -9.59 -13.83 42.07
CA ALA A 1090 -10.98 -13.67 42.51
C ALA A 1090 -11.30 -12.36 43.23
N SER A 1091 -10.30 -11.50 43.45
CA SER A 1091 -10.46 -10.23 44.17
C SER A 1091 -10.08 -9.04 43.30
N THR A 1092 -10.76 -7.91 43.51
CA THR A 1092 -10.31 -6.61 42.99
C THR A 1092 -9.44 -5.93 44.03
N TYR A 1093 -8.19 -5.59 43.72
CA TYR A 1093 -7.24 -5.05 44.69
C TYR A 1093 -6.16 -4.12 44.08
N PRO A 1094 -5.51 -3.25 44.89
CA PRO A 1094 -4.42 -2.38 44.44
C PRO A 1094 -3.21 -3.13 43.86
N SER A 1095 -2.70 -2.68 42.71
CA SER A 1095 -1.47 -3.12 42.07
C SER A 1095 -0.25 -2.45 42.72
N PRO A 1096 0.84 -3.19 43.03
CA PRO A 1096 2.02 -2.68 43.72
C PRO A 1096 2.87 -1.64 42.97
N VAL A 1097 2.57 -1.37 41.69
CA VAL A 1097 3.35 -0.42 40.85
C VAL A 1097 3.38 1.00 41.43
N ALA A 1098 2.54 1.30 42.43
CA ALA A 1098 2.55 2.54 43.20
C ALA A 1098 3.69 2.69 44.24
N MET A 1099 4.53 1.67 44.49
CA MET A 1099 5.70 1.80 45.37
C MET A 1099 6.97 1.30 44.69
N GLY A 1100 7.87 2.24 44.41
CA GLY A 1100 9.01 2.05 43.52
C GLY A 1100 9.89 0.85 43.82
N THR A 1101 9.91 -0.10 42.88
CA THR A 1101 11.08 -0.84 42.45
C THR A 1101 10.92 -1.15 40.96
N THR A 1102 11.94 -0.83 40.18
CA THR A 1102 12.10 -1.24 38.79
C THR A 1102 12.07 -2.76 38.69
N ALA A 1103 11.17 -3.34 37.88
CA ALA A 1103 11.39 -4.67 37.33
C ALA A 1103 12.42 -4.57 36.18
N PRO A 1104 13.34 -5.54 36.02
CA PRO A 1104 14.31 -5.52 34.94
C PRO A 1104 13.62 -5.79 33.60
N GLY A 1105 14.03 -5.04 32.58
CA GLY A 1105 13.54 -5.22 31.21
C GLY A 1105 13.82 -6.62 30.68
N HIS A 1106 12.87 -7.12 29.90
CA HIS A 1106 13.03 -8.23 28.97
C HIS A 1106 12.78 -7.73 27.56
#